data_AF-A0A1Q5KN18-F1
#
_entry.id   AF-A0A1Q5KN18-F1
#
_cell.length_a   1.000
_cell.length_b   1.000
_cell.length_c   1.000
_cell.angle_alpha   90.00
_cell.angle_beta   90.00
_cell.angle_gamma   90.00
#
_symmetry.space_group_name_H-M   'P 1'
#
loop_
_entity.id
_entity.type
_entity.pdbx_description
1 polymer ?
#
loop_
_entity_poly.entity_id
_entity_poly.type
_entity_poly.pdbx_seq_one_letter_code
_entity_poly.pdbx_strand_id
1 'polypeptide(L)'
;MRHRARSILAVGALLIGGASLAPVAQAQSGNPATSDQDEVKVFRADVTKQQVPLLLKAGQDGHELGERTAARGRTRVEVYLTDEQAAKLRKQGVDLTEHTLSAKAEARVEDAAQGVFRPYSGSGGLRQEILAAARANPGLTKVESIGKTVDGQDILALRLTRNARKSKDGSKPSVLYMSNQHAREWITPEMTRRLMHYYLDHYRTDKRVRKIVDSTELWFVLSANPDGYDYTFKSADNRLWRKNLRDVNGDGAISTGDGVDLNRNFAYKWGYDDEGSSPNPTSQTYRGASPASEPETRALDAFEKRVGFTYGINYHSAAELLLYGVGWQVATPTPDDVLYKALAGTPDNPAIPGYRSQVSSELYTTNGEADGQASNVNGMAMFTPEMSTCQTASDVDPDDAWKAADCRSVFNFPDDEKLIQQEFAKNVPFALSVAETAAHPDRPVSTVGLSAADFTPAAFTTSYSRGADQQVSVVVRRAIRDKELKYRVDGGRTHDRALRHWKGGEVYGGEDDLYFDEYRAAVRDGEPGDKVEVWFTGRTRGGKKVSSTHFTYTVAERPRADTLVVAEEGATATQARTYADALKAAGHRALVWDVATRGVPDALGVLKHFRTVVHYSGAKGPGNPVQLQLRAYLNEGGRLIEAGELAGGSVDLGDGTPSDDFSQYYLGAYSRTSTKGATGFTGTGGLDGLSAALADAPGNPLDRAGTYGVTSDELPASSYPQFRSAGAGRFAGTVNPYGPYAGSGMAAAVHTDDAYKRLTRTIDLTGVTAADRPALSTRLLWDTEPGYDHAVVEAHTVGADDWTTLPEASGATKTAVPAECGGGFLIGEHPWLKHYLTLSGNACAASGTTGTWNSLTGSSAGWQQVSFDLSAYAGRTVELSISYVTDPGSGGHGVLADDASLVTGTTVRDTEGFESSLGAWKAAGPPPGSPAVLKDWTRTGTLFQTYGAVTTRDTVLLGFGIEQVPSAADRAALLRKAFTSLGR
;
A
#
# COMPACT_ATOMS: atom_id res chain seq x y z
N MET A 1 -69.18 6.70 9.61
CA MET A 1 -68.93 7.95 10.35
C MET A 1 -67.75 8.65 9.69
N ARG A 2 -68.03 9.87 9.18
CA ARG A 2 -67.15 10.94 8.68
C ARG A 2 -66.07 10.50 7.66
N HIS A 3 -66.41 10.38 6.37
CA HIS A 3 -66.55 11.42 5.32
C HIS A 3 -65.17 11.92 4.81
N ARG A 4 -64.82 12.06 3.52
CA ARG A 4 -65.50 12.11 2.20
C ARG A 4 -64.35 12.10 1.14
N ALA A 5 -64.42 11.32 0.06
CA ALA A 5 -65.01 11.62 -1.27
C ALA A 5 -64.16 12.56 -2.16
N ARG A 6 -63.74 12.04 -3.33
CA ARG A 6 -64.17 12.42 -4.72
C ARG A 6 -63.45 13.64 -5.32
N SER A 7 -62.68 13.49 -6.41
CA SER A 7 -63.10 13.44 -7.84
C SER A 7 -63.52 14.80 -8.42
N ILE A 8 -63.15 15.03 -9.70
CA ILE A 8 -63.71 15.92 -10.76
C ILE A 8 -62.61 16.88 -11.29
N LEU A 9 -62.00 16.73 -12.48
CA LEU A 9 -62.47 16.60 -13.88
C LEU A 9 -62.99 17.93 -14.47
N ALA A 10 -62.52 18.22 -15.68
CA ALA A 10 -63.12 19.10 -16.70
C ALA A 10 -62.85 20.61 -16.61
N VAL A 11 -62.75 21.41 -17.68
CA VAL A 11 -62.57 21.30 -19.15
C VAL A 11 -62.65 22.76 -19.63
N GLY A 12 -61.88 23.13 -20.65
CA GLY A 12 -62.06 24.39 -21.40
C GLY A 12 -60.97 24.49 -22.46
N ALA A 13 -61.05 23.68 -23.51
CA ALA A 13 -61.64 24.03 -24.82
C ALA A 13 -60.76 25.04 -25.59
N LEU A 14 -59.87 24.54 -26.47
CA LEU A 14 -60.10 24.44 -27.93
C LEU A 14 -60.39 25.80 -28.59
N LEU A 15 -59.53 26.21 -29.53
CA LEU A 15 -59.85 26.41 -30.95
C LEU A 15 -58.59 26.91 -31.73
N ILE A 16 -58.21 26.13 -32.76
CA ILE A 16 -57.77 26.52 -34.14
C ILE A 16 -56.70 27.62 -34.25
N GLY A 17 -55.55 27.48 -34.90
CA GLY A 17 -55.06 26.55 -35.92
C GLY A 17 -54.18 27.34 -36.91
N GLY A 18 -53.11 26.72 -37.44
CA GLY A 18 -52.52 27.12 -38.73
C GLY A 18 -51.23 27.94 -38.73
N ALA A 19 -50.09 27.23 -38.74
CA ALA A 19 -48.84 27.46 -39.48
C ALA A 19 -48.33 28.90 -39.74
N SER A 20 -47.20 29.24 -39.09
CA SER A 20 -46.13 30.05 -39.69
C SER A 20 -44.87 30.02 -38.81
N LEU A 21 -43.71 29.87 -39.47
CA LEU A 21 -42.34 29.88 -38.95
C LEU A 21 -42.05 30.99 -37.91
N ALA A 22 -41.45 30.65 -36.76
CA ALA A 22 -40.65 31.53 -35.89
C ALA A 22 -40.03 30.72 -34.72
N PRO A 23 -39.07 31.28 -33.96
CA PRO A 23 -37.66 31.48 -34.27
C PRO A 23 -36.77 30.51 -33.47
N VAL A 24 -35.50 30.41 -33.89
CA VAL A 24 -34.43 29.76 -33.13
C VAL A 24 -34.30 30.47 -31.77
N ALA A 25 -34.75 29.83 -30.70
CA ALA A 25 -34.43 30.26 -29.34
C ALA A 25 -33.00 29.78 -29.05
N GLN A 26 -32.04 30.69 -29.19
CA GLN A 26 -30.72 30.53 -28.61
C GLN A 26 -30.89 30.31 -27.11
N ALA A 27 -30.52 29.12 -26.63
CA ALA A 27 -30.32 28.89 -25.21
C ALA A 27 -29.25 29.87 -24.73
N GLN A 28 -29.63 30.80 -23.84
CA GLN A 28 -28.68 31.63 -23.13
C GLN A 28 -27.72 30.70 -22.39
N SER A 29 -26.43 30.88 -22.67
CA SER A 29 -25.32 30.33 -21.90
C SER A 29 -25.52 30.66 -20.42
N GLY A 30 -25.93 29.65 -19.65
CA GLY A 30 -25.83 29.70 -18.19
C GLY A 30 -24.36 29.82 -17.80
N ASN A 31 -24.08 30.61 -16.77
CA ASN A 31 -22.76 30.71 -16.17
C ASN A 31 -22.19 29.31 -15.88
N PRO A 32 -20.85 29.12 -15.94
CA PRO A 32 -20.23 27.85 -15.55
C PRO A 32 -20.65 27.54 -14.11
N ALA A 33 -21.16 26.33 -13.88
CA ALA A 33 -21.43 25.84 -12.55
C ALA A 33 -20.14 25.92 -11.72
N THR A 34 -20.24 26.41 -10.49
CA THR A 34 -19.19 26.31 -9.49
C THR A 34 -18.87 24.82 -9.28
N SER A 35 -17.60 24.42 -9.46
CA SER A 35 -17.15 23.04 -9.25
C SER A 35 -17.50 22.57 -7.85
N ASP A 36 -18.03 21.34 -7.73
CA ASP A 36 -18.30 20.70 -6.45
C ASP A 36 -16.96 20.41 -5.73
N GLN A 37 -16.87 20.72 -4.43
CA GLN A 37 -15.64 20.47 -3.66
C GLN A 37 -15.37 18.99 -3.45
N ASP A 38 -16.42 18.16 -3.57
CA ASP A 38 -16.36 16.71 -3.42
C ASP A 38 -16.16 15.96 -4.75
N GLU A 39 -15.94 16.66 -5.88
CA GLU A 39 -15.63 16.02 -7.15
C GLU A 39 -14.22 15.39 -7.13
N VAL A 40 -14.11 14.11 -7.47
CA VAL A 40 -12.83 13.45 -7.73
C VAL A 40 -12.31 13.88 -9.12
N LYS A 41 -11.22 14.62 -9.13
CA LYS A 41 -10.57 15.16 -10.33
C LYS A 41 -9.27 14.44 -10.63
N VAL A 42 -8.75 14.68 -11.84
CA VAL A 42 -7.48 14.11 -12.30
C VAL A 42 -6.38 15.13 -12.07
N PHE A 43 -5.31 14.70 -11.41
CA PHE A 43 -4.10 15.48 -11.27
C PHE A 43 -2.92 14.70 -11.83
N ARG A 44 -1.95 15.41 -12.42
CA ARG A 44 -0.65 14.88 -12.85
C ARG A 44 0.39 15.26 -11.82
N ALA A 45 1.03 14.25 -11.24
CA ALA A 45 2.02 14.36 -10.18
C ALA A 45 3.43 14.07 -10.73
N ASP A 46 4.37 14.99 -10.65
CA ASP A 46 5.79 14.70 -10.89
C ASP A 46 6.45 14.23 -9.58
N VAL A 47 6.54 12.92 -9.40
CA VAL A 47 7.02 12.29 -8.15
C VAL A 47 8.39 11.65 -8.29
N THR A 48 9.20 11.74 -7.23
CA THR A 48 10.37 10.87 -7.06
C THR A 48 9.94 9.51 -6.51
N LYS A 49 10.83 8.51 -6.60
CA LYS A 49 10.60 7.19 -6.00
C LYS A 49 10.29 7.23 -4.49
N GLN A 50 10.88 8.19 -3.77
CA GLN A 50 10.64 8.39 -2.34
C GLN A 50 9.26 8.99 -2.03
N GLN A 51 8.57 9.55 -3.03
CA GLN A 51 7.24 10.17 -2.87
C GLN A 51 6.10 9.22 -3.24
N VAL A 52 6.39 8.05 -3.84
CA VAL A 52 5.37 7.04 -4.17
C VAL A 52 4.62 6.54 -2.92
N PRO A 53 5.28 6.26 -1.77
CA PRO A 53 4.56 5.91 -0.55
C PRO A 53 3.60 7.00 -0.04
N LEU A 54 3.88 8.28 -0.30
CA LEU A 54 2.98 9.39 0.05
C LEU A 54 1.67 9.30 -0.74
N LEU A 55 1.75 8.99 -2.03
CA LEU A 55 0.58 8.80 -2.89
C LEU A 55 -0.27 7.60 -2.43
N LEU A 56 0.37 6.45 -2.17
CA LEU A 56 -0.31 5.26 -1.66
C LEU A 56 -0.98 5.52 -0.30
N LYS A 57 -0.29 6.22 0.61
CA LYS A 57 -0.82 6.60 1.93
C LYS A 57 -1.95 7.62 1.84
N ALA A 58 -1.95 8.49 0.84
CA ALA A 58 -3.07 9.38 0.52
C ALA A 58 -4.30 8.64 -0.05
N GLY A 59 -4.30 7.31 -0.02
CA GLY A 59 -5.42 6.48 -0.44
C GLY A 59 -5.53 6.35 -1.96
N GLN A 60 -4.49 6.76 -2.70
CA GLN A 60 -4.40 6.51 -4.13
C GLN A 60 -4.18 5.02 -4.36
N ASP A 61 -4.84 4.51 -5.38
CA ASP A 61 -4.63 3.13 -5.77
C ASP A 61 -3.26 3.04 -6.47
N GLY A 62 -2.35 2.18 -6.03
CA GLY A 62 -1.02 2.07 -6.65
C GLY A 62 -1.04 1.60 -8.11
N HIS A 63 -2.19 1.11 -8.59
CA HIS A 63 -2.43 0.82 -9.99
C HIS A 63 -2.56 2.10 -10.84
N GLU A 64 -3.08 3.18 -10.25
CA GLU A 64 -3.17 4.52 -10.86
C GLU A 64 -1.79 5.17 -11.04
N LEU A 65 -0.78 4.70 -10.30
CA LEU A 65 0.58 5.25 -10.26
C LEU A 65 1.51 4.71 -11.35
N GLY A 66 0.99 3.91 -12.29
CA GLY A 66 1.78 3.24 -13.30
C GLY A 66 2.42 4.18 -14.31
N GLU A 67 3.74 4.39 -14.23
CA GLU A 67 4.57 4.41 -15.44
C GLU A 67 6.08 4.15 -15.22
N ARG A 68 6.66 3.64 -16.31
CA ARG A 68 8.05 3.21 -16.48
C ARG A 68 9.04 4.31 -16.09
N THR A 69 10.02 3.90 -15.29
CA THR A 69 11.10 4.72 -14.74
C THR A 69 11.81 5.57 -15.80
N ALA A 70 11.59 6.89 -15.77
CA ALA A 70 12.42 7.81 -16.50
C ALA A 70 13.83 7.87 -15.87
N ALA A 71 14.87 7.86 -16.71
CA ALA A 71 16.28 7.96 -16.33
C ALA A 71 16.68 9.29 -15.62
N ARG A 72 15.72 10.14 -15.25
CA ARG A 72 15.92 11.52 -14.75
C ARG A 72 15.44 11.76 -13.30
N GLY A 73 15.04 10.73 -12.56
CA GLY A 73 14.79 10.83 -11.11
C GLY A 73 13.41 11.35 -10.66
N ARG A 74 12.54 11.76 -11.59
CA ARG A 74 11.10 12.04 -11.37
C ARG A 74 10.27 11.34 -12.45
N THR A 75 9.13 10.79 -12.04
CA THR A 75 8.13 10.13 -12.90
C THR A 75 6.82 10.91 -12.80
N ARG A 76 6.17 11.16 -13.93
CA ARG A 76 4.84 11.74 -13.93
C ARG A 76 3.81 10.63 -13.76
N VAL A 77 2.94 10.74 -12.75
CA VAL A 77 1.85 9.80 -12.49
C VAL A 77 0.51 10.53 -12.49
N GLU A 78 -0.57 9.83 -12.76
CA GLU A 78 -1.92 10.39 -12.57
C GLU A 78 -2.46 9.96 -11.21
N VAL A 79 -3.15 10.88 -10.55
CA VAL A 79 -3.77 10.65 -9.24
C VAL A 79 -5.17 11.25 -9.24
N TYR A 80 -6.06 10.61 -8.50
CA TYR A 80 -7.50 10.81 -8.47
C TYR A 80 -7.87 11.32 -7.11
N LEU A 81 -8.01 12.64 -7.06
CA LEU A 81 -8.02 13.38 -5.83
C LEU A 81 -9.19 14.34 -5.88
N THR A 82 -9.85 14.54 -4.76
CA THR A 82 -10.62 15.78 -4.59
C THR A 82 -9.66 16.97 -4.67
N ASP A 83 -10.18 18.18 -4.87
CA ASP A 83 -9.36 19.39 -4.67
C ASP A 83 -8.67 19.36 -3.30
N GLU A 84 -9.34 18.69 -2.34
CA GLU A 84 -8.84 18.46 -1.02
C GLU A 84 -7.58 17.60 -0.95
N GLN A 85 -7.69 16.37 -1.45
CA GLN A 85 -6.58 15.42 -1.49
C GLN A 85 -5.48 15.83 -2.50
N ALA A 86 -5.78 16.66 -3.49
CA ALA A 86 -4.81 17.10 -4.50
C ALA A 86 -3.88 18.13 -3.95
N ALA A 87 -4.45 19.03 -3.19
CA ALA A 87 -3.66 20.02 -2.57
C ALA A 87 -2.87 19.35 -1.46
N LYS A 88 -3.49 18.59 -0.54
CA LYS A 88 -2.81 17.69 0.41
C LYS A 88 -1.47 17.12 -0.06
N LEU A 89 -1.42 16.60 -1.28
CA LEU A 89 -0.21 16.01 -1.85
C LEU A 89 0.78 17.06 -2.37
N ARG A 90 0.33 18.19 -2.90
CA ARG A 90 1.16 19.40 -3.14
C ARG A 90 1.77 19.93 -1.87
N LYS A 91 1.05 19.81 -0.75
CA LYS A 91 1.43 19.62 0.67
C LYS A 91 2.52 18.60 1.07
N GLN A 92 3.05 17.76 0.20
CA GLN A 92 4.01 16.71 0.64
C GLN A 92 5.25 16.66 -0.27
N GLY A 93 5.45 17.73 -1.02
CA GLY A 93 6.50 17.89 -2.03
C GLY A 93 6.10 17.34 -3.38
N VAL A 94 4.87 16.83 -3.54
CA VAL A 94 4.39 16.22 -4.79
C VAL A 94 3.93 17.32 -5.74
N ASP A 95 4.67 17.54 -6.83
CA ASP A 95 4.31 18.55 -7.82
C ASP A 95 3.08 18.10 -8.62
N LEU A 96 1.89 18.56 -8.22
CA LEU A 96 0.62 18.21 -8.86
C LEU A 96 0.08 19.34 -9.72
N THR A 97 -0.42 18.99 -10.89
CA THR A 97 -1.15 19.89 -11.77
C THR A 97 -2.50 19.29 -12.08
N GLU A 98 -3.58 20.03 -11.86
CA GLU A 98 -4.90 19.55 -12.29
C GLU A 98 -4.85 19.36 -13.80
N HIS A 99 -5.29 18.20 -14.25
CA HIS A 99 -5.29 17.85 -15.65
C HIS A 99 -6.72 17.94 -16.18
N THR A 100 -7.00 19.07 -16.82
CA THR A 100 -8.27 19.35 -17.49
C THR A 100 -8.07 19.45 -19.00
N LEU A 101 -9.14 19.21 -19.74
CA LEU A 101 -9.15 19.41 -21.18
C LEU A 101 -9.55 20.86 -21.48
N SER A 102 -8.90 21.48 -22.47
CA SER A 102 -9.41 22.74 -23.00
C SER A 102 -10.80 22.54 -23.62
N ALA A 103 -11.68 23.53 -23.62
CA ALA A 103 -12.99 23.43 -24.27
C ALA A 103 -12.92 22.96 -25.74
N LYS A 104 -11.82 23.29 -26.45
CA LYS A 104 -11.58 22.81 -27.82
C LYS A 104 -11.22 21.31 -27.84
N ALA A 105 -10.53 20.80 -26.83
CA ALA A 105 -10.21 19.38 -26.69
C ALA A 105 -11.43 18.59 -26.24
N GLU A 106 -12.23 19.11 -25.30
CA GLU A 106 -13.51 18.54 -24.90
C GLU A 106 -14.45 18.41 -26.11
N ALA A 107 -14.61 19.48 -26.90
CA ALA A 107 -15.42 19.43 -28.12
C ALA A 107 -14.89 18.41 -29.13
N ARG A 108 -13.56 18.24 -29.27
CA ARG A 108 -12.99 17.21 -30.15
C ARG A 108 -13.30 15.81 -29.65
N VAL A 109 -13.17 15.58 -28.35
CA VAL A 109 -13.47 14.29 -27.70
C VAL A 109 -14.95 13.95 -27.84
N GLU A 110 -15.84 14.92 -27.62
CA GLU A 110 -17.28 14.76 -27.78
C GLU A 110 -17.67 14.51 -29.24
N ASP A 111 -17.10 15.27 -30.19
CA ASP A 111 -17.33 15.08 -31.63
C ASP A 111 -16.79 13.73 -32.14
N ALA A 112 -15.74 13.20 -31.51
CA ALA A 112 -15.13 11.91 -31.87
C ALA A 112 -15.79 10.70 -31.18
N ALA A 113 -16.59 10.92 -30.13
CA ALA A 113 -17.23 9.85 -29.38
C ALA A 113 -18.29 9.13 -30.23
N GLN A 114 -18.18 7.80 -30.32
CA GLN A 114 -19.05 6.97 -31.14
C GLN A 114 -20.20 6.33 -30.35
N GLY A 115 -20.25 6.53 -29.02
CA GLY A 115 -21.30 6.00 -28.15
C GLY A 115 -21.23 4.49 -27.98
N VAL A 116 -20.02 3.92 -27.96
CA VAL A 116 -19.79 2.48 -27.78
C VAL A 116 -20.02 2.09 -26.32
N PHE A 117 -19.52 2.90 -25.39
CA PHE A 117 -19.75 2.70 -23.96
C PHE A 117 -21.20 2.97 -23.58
N ARG A 118 -21.79 2.06 -22.81
CA ARG A 118 -23.23 2.08 -22.47
C ARG A 118 -23.43 1.76 -21.01
N PRO A 119 -24.41 2.39 -20.34
CA PRO A 119 -24.74 2.06 -18.96
C PRO A 119 -25.14 0.58 -18.82
N TYR A 120 -25.06 0.07 -17.61
CA TYR A 120 -25.52 -1.28 -17.32
C TYR A 120 -27.05 -1.34 -17.43
N SER A 121 -27.72 -0.37 -16.81
CA SER A 121 -29.19 -0.25 -16.81
C SER A 121 -29.72 0.56 -18.00
N GLY A 122 -31.05 0.65 -18.08
CA GLY A 122 -31.74 1.42 -19.09
C GLY A 122 -31.93 0.69 -20.42
N SER A 123 -32.57 1.38 -21.36
CA SER A 123 -32.82 0.85 -22.71
C SER A 123 -31.52 0.83 -23.51
N GLY A 124 -31.16 -0.31 -24.07
CA GLY A 124 -29.93 -0.52 -24.84
C GLY A 124 -28.68 -0.79 -23.99
N GLY A 125 -28.80 -0.79 -22.65
CA GLY A 125 -27.70 -1.06 -21.73
C GLY A 125 -27.28 -2.53 -21.66
N LEU A 126 -26.17 -2.79 -20.96
CA LEU A 126 -25.53 -4.10 -20.88
C LEU A 126 -26.46 -5.19 -20.31
N ARG A 127 -27.31 -4.84 -19.34
CA ARG A 127 -28.30 -5.76 -18.75
C ARG A 127 -29.33 -6.24 -19.79
N GLN A 128 -29.76 -5.38 -20.70
CA GLN A 128 -30.70 -5.79 -21.74
C GLN A 128 -30.00 -6.68 -22.78
N GLU A 129 -28.76 -6.37 -23.12
CA GLU A 129 -27.96 -7.12 -24.10
C GLU A 129 -27.65 -8.53 -23.63
N ILE A 130 -27.20 -8.71 -22.38
CA ILE A 130 -26.89 -10.04 -21.83
C ILE A 130 -28.15 -10.94 -21.82
N LEU A 131 -29.32 -10.37 -21.50
CA LEU A 131 -30.60 -11.07 -21.56
C LEU A 131 -31.02 -11.38 -23.00
N ALA A 132 -30.74 -10.49 -23.95
CA ALA A 132 -31.05 -10.70 -25.36
C ALA A 132 -30.18 -11.81 -25.97
N ALA A 133 -28.86 -11.77 -25.73
CA ALA A 133 -27.93 -12.82 -26.14
C ALA A 133 -28.36 -14.19 -25.63
N ALA A 134 -28.83 -14.24 -24.36
CA ALA A 134 -29.30 -15.47 -23.75
C ALA A 134 -30.61 -16.02 -24.33
N ARG A 135 -31.50 -15.12 -24.79
CA ARG A 135 -32.74 -15.49 -25.50
C ARG A 135 -32.46 -15.98 -26.92
N ALA A 136 -31.48 -15.38 -27.60
CA ALA A 136 -31.08 -15.77 -28.96
C ALA A 136 -30.37 -17.13 -29.00
N ASN A 137 -29.67 -17.51 -27.92
CA ASN A 137 -28.81 -18.70 -27.87
C ASN A 137 -29.20 -19.73 -26.78
N PRO A 138 -30.48 -20.15 -26.65
CA PRO A 138 -30.98 -20.90 -25.49
C PRO A 138 -30.36 -22.28 -25.28
N GLY A 139 -29.73 -22.86 -26.32
CA GLY A 139 -28.99 -24.12 -26.23
C GLY A 139 -27.55 -23.98 -25.71
N LEU A 140 -27.01 -22.77 -25.73
CA LEU A 140 -25.64 -22.45 -25.29
C LEU A 140 -25.60 -21.58 -24.04
N THR A 141 -26.67 -20.87 -23.71
CA THR A 141 -26.62 -19.82 -22.68
C THR A 141 -27.68 -19.95 -21.58
N LYS A 142 -27.29 -19.59 -20.36
CA LYS A 142 -28.15 -19.38 -19.18
C LYS A 142 -27.71 -18.06 -18.53
N VAL A 143 -28.66 -17.20 -18.14
CA VAL A 143 -28.38 -15.97 -17.38
C VAL A 143 -29.04 -16.10 -16.02
N GLU A 144 -28.32 -15.64 -14.99
CA GLU A 144 -28.84 -15.56 -13.64
C GLU A 144 -28.30 -14.32 -12.91
N SER A 145 -29.05 -13.89 -11.89
CA SER A 145 -28.55 -12.93 -10.92
C SER A 145 -27.72 -13.68 -9.88
N ILE A 146 -26.48 -13.25 -9.67
CA ILE A 146 -25.57 -13.84 -8.66
C ILE A 146 -25.77 -13.21 -7.28
N GLY A 147 -26.43 -12.06 -7.23
CA GLY A 147 -26.72 -11.29 -6.04
C GLY A 147 -27.25 -9.92 -6.41
N LYS A 148 -27.47 -9.09 -5.38
CA LYS A 148 -27.94 -7.72 -5.54
C LYS A 148 -26.90 -6.75 -5.01
N THR A 149 -26.84 -5.58 -5.63
CA THR A 149 -26.02 -4.46 -5.19
C THR A 149 -26.63 -3.74 -3.98
N VAL A 150 -25.95 -2.72 -3.45
CA VAL A 150 -26.47 -1.84 -2.38
C VAL A 150 -27.82 -1.22 -2.74
N ASP A 151 -28.02 -0.78 -3.98
CA ASP A 151 -29.29 -0.18 -4.46
C ASP A 151 -30.29 -1.24 -4.96
N GLY A 152 -29.97 -2.53 -4.84
CA GLY A 152 -30.87 -3.64 -5.15
C GLY A 152 -30.87 -4.10 -6.62
N GLN A 153 -29.96 -3.57 -7.44
CA GLN A 153 -29.75 -3.97 -8.83
C GLN A 153 -29.24 -5.41 -8.91
N ASP A 154 -29.70 -6.18 -9.89
CA ASP A 154 -29.18 -7.54 -10.11
C ASP A 154 -27.77 -7.47 -10.70
N ILE A 155 -26.84 -8.22 -10.12
CA ILE A 155 -25.52 -8.50 -10.71
C ILE A 155 -25.71 -9.74 -11.60
N LEU A 156 -25.69 -9.57 -12.92
CA LEU A 156 -25.98 -10.66 -13.85
C LEU A 156 -24.71 -11.39 -14.30
N ALA A 157 -24.78 -12.73 -14.31
CA ALA A 157 -23.81 -13.60 -14.95
C ALA A 157 -24.46 -14.35 -16.12
N LEU A 158 -23.78 -14.39 -17.27
CA LEU A 158 -24.11 -15.27 -18.39
C LEU A 158 -23.18 -16.48 -18.40
N ARG A 159 -23.75 -17.66 -18.24
CA ARG A 159 -23.10 -18.94 -18.50
C ARG A 159 -23.21 -19.29 -19.97
N LEU A 160 -22.09 -19.60 -20.61
CA LEU A 160 -21.95 -20.07 -21.98
C LEU A 160 -21.31 -21.47 -21.97
N THR A 161 -22.09 -22.48 -22.32
CA THR A 161 -21.63 -23.87 -22.52
C THR A 161 -22.66 -24.66 -23.30
N ARG A 162 -22.23 -25.72 -23.99
CA ARG A 162 -23.18 -26.63 -24.65
C ARG A 162 -24.17 -27.22 -23.64
N ASN A 163 -25.47 -27.00 -23.89
CA ASN A 163 -26.59 -27.38 -23.03
C ASN A 163 -26.69 -26.61 -21.69
N ALA A 164 -26.26 -25.35 -21.64
CA ALA A 164 -26.17 -24.54 -20.40
C ALA A 164 -27.40 -24.60 -19.47
N ARG A 165 -28.63 -24.59 -20.01
CA ARG A 165 -29.86 -24.64 -19.19
C ARG A 165 -30.19 -26.02 -18.61
N LYS A 166 -29.53 -27.07 -19.11
CA LYS A 166 -29.79 -28.48 -18.74
C LYS A 166 -28.63 -29.10 -17.93
N SER A 167 -27.43 -28.54 -18.01
CA SER A 167 -26.28 -28.98 -17.21
C SER A 167 -26.27 -28.27 -15.85
N LYS A 168 -25.84 -28.99 -14.81
CA LYS A 168 -25.57 -28.39 -13.50
C LYS A 168 -24.39 -27.42 -13.60
N ASP A 169 -24.38 -26.36 -12.81
CA ASP A 169 -23.21 -25.47 -12.72
C ASP A 169 -22.02 -26.28 -12.16
N GLY A 170 -20.81 -26.02 -12.66
CA GLY A 170 -19.59 -26.74 -12.24
C GLY A 170 -19.51 -28.20 -12.75
N SER A 171 -20.38 -28.60 -13.69
CA SER A 171 -20.36 -29.95 -14.26
C SER A 171 -19.19 -30.20 -15.22
N LYS A 172 -18.57 -29.12 -15.70
CA LYS A 172 -17.35 -29.09 -16.48
C LYS A 172 -16.37 -28.07 -15.85
N PRO A 173 -15.07 -28.11 -16.19
CA PRO A 173 -14.15 -27.06 -15.79
C PRO A 173 -14.70 -25.69 -16.16
N SER A 174 -14.72 -24.78 -15.20
CA SER A 174 -15.40 -23.50 -15.32
C SER A 174 -14.40 -22.35 -15.29
N VAL A 175 -14.64 -21.34 -16.12
CA VAL A 175 -13.81 -20.14 -16.26
C VAL A 175 -14.67 -18.92 -16.03
N LEU A 176 -14.22 -18.01 -15.16
CA LEU A 176 -14.88 -16.72 -14.94
C LEU A 176 -14.16 -15.62 -15.72
N TYR A 177 -14.89 -14.88 -16.52
CA TYR A 177 -14.46 -13.58 -17.03
C TYR A 177 -15.34 -12.51 -16.38
N MET A 178 -14.73 -11.67 -15.55
CA MET A 178 -15.42 -10.58 -14.88
C MET A 178 -14.71 -9.25 -15.10
N SER A 179 -15.45 -8.17 -14.89
CA SER A 179 -14.97 -6.81 -15.12
C SER A 179 -15.69 -5.81 -14.24
N ASN A 180 -15.15 -4.60 -14.15
CA ASN A 180 -15.82 -3.43 -13.58
C ASN A 180 -16.25 -3.66 -12.12
N GLN A 181 -15.32 -4.20 -11.32
CA GLN A 181 -15.37 -4.04 -9.86
C GLN A 181 -15.16 -2.58 -9.48
N HIS A 182 -14.32 -1.85 -10.23
CA HIS A 182 -14.23 -0.39 -10.17
C HIS A 182 -15.05 0.25 -11.28
N ALA A 183 -15.90 1.19 -10.90
CA ALA A 183 -16.95 1.75 -11.76
C ALA A 183 -16.41 2.53 -12.98
N ARG A 184 -15.38 3.36 -12.82
CA ARG A 184 -14.79 4.20 -13.89
C ARG A 184 -14.06 3.45 -15.01
N GLU A 185 -13.83 2.16 -14.89
CA GLU A 185 -12.99 1.37 -15.80
C GLU A 185 -13.77 0.86 -17.02
N TRP A 186 -14.27 1.79 -17.84
CA TRP A 186 -15.27 1.55 -18.90
C TRP A 186 -14.84 0.61 -20.04
N ILE A 187 -13.54 0.43 -20.27
CA ILE A 187 -13.05 -0.54 -21.26
C ILE A 187 -13.29 -1.99 -20.85
N THR A 188 -13.36 -2.26 -19.53
CA THR A 188 -13.42 -3.62 -19.01
C THR A 188 -14.78 -4.32 -19.26
N PRO A 189 -15.97 -3.67 -19.14
CA PRO A 189 -17.22 -4.28 -19.60
C PRO A 189 -17.26 -4.54 -21.09
N GLU A 190 -16.65 -3.69 -21.91
CA GLU A 190 -16.57 -3.92 -23.36
C GLU A 190 -15.69 -5.12 -23.70
N MET A 191 -14.59 -5.34 -22.97
CA MET A 191 -13.76 -6.53 -23.09
C MET A 191 -14.55 -7.81 -22.83
N THR A 192 -15.23 -7.91 -21.69
CA THR A 192 -16.00 -9.11 -21.31
C THR A 192 -17.22 -9.30 -22.20
N ARG A 193 -17.90 -8.22 -22.62
CA ARG A 193 -19.04 -8.25 -23.54
C ARG A 193 -18.64 -8.75 -24.92
N ARG A 194 -17.57 -8.20 -25.51
CA ARG A 194 -17.07 -8.63 -26.82
C ARG A 194 -16.54 -10.05 -26.78
N LEU A 195 -15.91 -10.47 -25.67
CA LEU A 195 -15.47 -11.85 -25.50
C LEU A 195 -16.66 -12.82 -25.47
N MET A 196 -17.72 -12.48 -24.75
CA MET A 196 -18.97 -13.25 -24.74
C MET A 196 -19.51 -13.45 -26.16
N HIS A 197 -19.63 -12.38 -26.95
CA HIS A 197 -20.09 -12.48 -28.34
C HIS A 197 -19.11 -13.21 -29.24
N TYR A 198 -17.80 -13.02 -29.07
CA TYR A 198 -16.77 -13.74 -29.82
C TYR A 198 -16.97 -15.25 -29.71
N TYR A 199 -17.20 -15.77 -28.50
CA TYR A 199 -17.49 -17.19 -28.31
C TYR A 199 -18.81 -17.63 -28.98
N LEU A 200 -19.87 -16.82 -28.89
CA LEU A 200 -21.17 -17.13 -29.50
C LEU A 200 -21.09 -17.17 -31.02
N ASP A 201 -20.49 -16.14 -31.62
CA ASP A 201 -20.43 -15.94 -33.07
C ASP A 201 -19.50 -16.96 -33.74
N HIS A 202 -18.42 -17.34 -33.06
CA HIS A 202 -17.44 -18.28 -33.59
C HIS A 202 -17.71 -19.74 -33.22
N TYR A 203 -18.71 -20.02 -32.36
CA TYR A 203 -19.01 -21.40 -31.93
C TYR A 203 -19.23 -22.38 -33.09
N ARG A 204 -19.83 -21.92 -34.19
CA ARG A 204 -20.15 -22.78 -35.35
C ARG A 204 -19.02 -22.84 -36.38
N THR A 205 -18.13 -21.86 -36.40
CA THR A 205 -17.16 -21.63 -37.48
C THR A 205 -15.73 -21.92 -37.07
N ASP A 206 -15.38 -21.69 -35.80
CA ASP A 206 -14.03 -21.92 -35.25
C ASP A 206 -13.99 -23.21 -34.41
N LYS A 207 -13.12 -24.14 -34.82
CA LYS A 207 -12.92 -25.43 -34.13
C LYS A 207 -12.34 -25.28 -32.73
N ARG A 208 -11.47 -24.29 -32.49
CA ARG A 208 -10.86 -23.99 -31.20
C ARG A 208 -11.93 -23.51 -30.23
N VAL A 209 -12.68 -22.48 -30.62
CA VAL A 209 -13.80 -21.92 -29.84
C VAL A 209 -14.84 -22.99 -29.54
N ARG A 210 -15.26 -23.76 -30.55
CA ARG A 210 -16.20 -24.86 -30.37
C ARG A 210 -15.72 -25.88 -29.34
N LYS A 211 -14.44 -26.29 -29.41
CA LYS A 211 -13.85 -27.24 -28.47
C LYS A 211 -13.89 -26.71 -27.05
N ILE A 212 -13.55 -25.43 -26.84
CA ILE A 212 -13.64 -24.78 -25.53
C ILE A 212 -15.09 -24.84 -25.03
N VAL A 213 -16.04 -24.24 -25.75
CA VAL A 213 -17.46 -24.17 -25.34
C VAL A 213 -18.10 -25.55 -25.10
N ASP A 214 -17.72 -26.56 -25.88
CA ASP A 214 -18.23 -27.91 -25.71
C ASP A 214 -17.67 -28.59 -24.44
N SER A 215 -16.44 -28.25 -24.02
CA SER A 215 -15.71 -28.91 -22.93
C SER A 215 -15.61 -28.12 -21.62
N THR A 216 -15.91 -26.82 -21.61
CA THR A 216 -15.85 -25.94 -20.43
C THR A 216 -17.18 -25.23 -20.16
N GLU A 217 -17.29 -24.57 -19.01
CA GLU A 217 -18.31 -23.55 -18.73
C GLU A 217 -17.65 -22.18 -18.68
N LEU A 218 -18.02 -21.28 -19.58
CA LEU A 218 -17.51 -19.92 -19.60
C LEU A 218 -18.56 -19.02 -18.95
N TRP A 219 -18.19 -18.26 -17.94
CA TRP A 219 -19.09 -17.36 -17.23
C TRP A 219 -18.65 -15.91 -17.43
N PHE A 220 -19.60 -15.04 -17.74
CA PHE A 220 -19.36 -13.63 -18.01
C PHE A 220 -20.15 -12.78 -17.02
N VAL A 221 -19.44 -11.98 -16.21
CA VAL A 221 -20.00 -10.93 -15.37
C VAL A 221 -19.53 -9.60 -15.94
N LEU A 222 -20.41 -8.92 -16.69
CA LEU A 222 -20.01 -7.70 -17.42
C LEU A 222 -19.73 -6.52 -16.50
N SER A 223 -20.42 -6.46 -15.35
CA SER A 223 -20.19 -5.47 -14.31
C SER A 223 -20.41 -6.12 -12.95
N ALA A 224 -19.36 -6.13 -12.13
CA ALA A 224 -19.39 -6.55 -10.74
C ALA A 224 -19.88 -5.43 -9.79
N ASN A 225 -19.82 -4.17 -10.23
CA ASN A 225 -20.35 -2.99 -9.55
C ASN A 225 -21.38 -2.22 -10.42
N PRO A 226 -22.56 -2.80 -10.70
CA PRO A 226 -23.55 -2.15 -11.57
C PRO A 226 -24.01 -0.77 -11.10
N ASP A 227 -24.16 -0.56 -9.79
CA ASP A 227 -24.61 0.72 -9.22
C ASP A 227 -23.57 1.82 -9.47
N GLY A 228 -22.30 1.55 -9.11
CA GLY A 228 -21.20 2.47 -9.38
C GLY A 228 -21.04 2.72 -10.88
N TYR A 229 -21.15 1.69 -11.72
CA TYR A 229 -21.05 1.87 -13.18
C TYR A 229 -22.12 2.80 -13.71
N ASP A 230 -23.40 2.56 -13.40
CA ASP A 230 -24.49 3.46 -13.81
C ASP A 230 -24.31 4.88 -13.26
N TYR A 231 -23.73 5.03 -12.05
CA TYR A 231 -23.41 6.34 -11.47
C TYR A 231 -22.44 7.17 -12.34
N THR A 232 -21.44 6.52 -12.95
CA THR A 232 -20.47 7.20 -13.83
C THR A 232 -21.08 7.76 -15.11
N PHE A 233 -22.29 7.35 -15.50
CA PHE A 233 -23.03 7.88 -16.66
C PHE A 233 -24.00 9.01 -16.28
N LYS A 234 -24.21 9.31 -14.99
CA LYS A 234 -25.20 10.31 -14.56
C LYS A 234 -24.75 11.74 -14.87
N SER A 235 -23.45 12.03 -14.79
CA SER A 235 -22.84 13.32 -15.11
C SER A 235 -21.36 13.14 -15.47
N ALA A 236 -20.75 14.16 -16.10
CA ALA A 236 -19.32 14.17 -16.40
C ALA A 236 -18.45 14.18 -15.12
N ASP A 237 -18.97 14.75 -14.03
CA ASP A 237 -18.30 14.86 -12.73
C ASP A 237 -18.17 13.49 -12.04
N ASN A 238 -19.15 12.61 -12.27
CA ASN A 238 -19.15 11.25 -11.71
C ASN A 238 -18.31 10.25 -12.51
N ARG A 239 -17.78 10.64 -13.69
CA ARG A 239 -17.13 9.71 -14.63
C ARG A 239 -15.97 8.94 -14.01
N LEU A 240 -15.32 9.52 -13.00
CA LEU A 240 -14.15 8.95 -12.32
C LEU A 240 -14.48 8.26 -10.99
N TRP A 241 -15.76 8.08 -10.67
CA TRP A 241 -16.18 7.32 -9.50
C TRP A 241 -15.67 5.87 -9.57
N ARG A 242 -15.04 5.39 -8.49
CA ARG A 242 -14.41 4.07 -8.41
C ARG A 242 -15.24 3.06 -7.61
N LYS A 243 -15.62 3.42 -6.39
CA LYS A 243 -16.18 2.55 -5.34
C LYS A 243 -17.62 2.10 -5.64
N ASN A 244 -18.23 1.27 -4.79
CA ASN A 244 -19.70 1.08 -4.82
C ASN A 244 -20.43 2.34 -4.28
N LEU A 245 -21.75 2.31 -4.13
CA LEU A 245 -22.56 3.44 -3.65
C LEU A 245 -23.04 3.29 -2.21
N ARG A 246 -22.26 2.64 -1.33
CA ARG A 246 -22.62 2.58 0.09
C ARG A 246 -22.56 3.97 0.73
N ASP A 247 -23.71 4.48 1.14
CA ASP A 247 -23.80 5.63 2.06
C ASP A 247 -23.20 5.22 3.43
N VAL A 248 -21.98 5.67 3.70
CA VAL A 248 -21.20 5.29 4.90
C VAL A 248 -21.63 6.15 6.09
N ASN A 249 -21.95 7.42 5.85
CA ASN A 249 -22.27 8.39 6.91
C ASN A 249 -23.79 8.43 7.25
N GLY A 250 -24.64 7.86 6.39
CA GLY A 250 -26.09 7.77 6.55
C GLY A 250 -26.86 9.06 6.23
N ASP A 251 -26.27 9.99 5.48
CA ASP A 251 -26.87 11.30 5.17
C ASP A 251 -27.80 11.29 3.94
N GLY A 252 -27.82 10.19 3.19
CA GLY A 252 -28.66 10.00 2.01
C GLY A 252 -28.11 10.63 0.71
N ALA A 253 -26.89 11.13 0.71
CA ALA A 253 -26.13 11.57 -0.46
C ALA A 253 -24.94 10.62 -0.72
N ILE A 254 -24.33 10.72 -1.90
CA ILE A 254 -23.09 10.00 -2.23
C ILE A 254 -22.02 11.05 -2.51
N SER A 255 -20.99 11.07 -1.68
CA SER A 255 -19.84 11.99 -1.75
C SER A 255 -18.51 11.24 -1.50
N THR A 256 -17.38 11.95 -1.43
CA THR A 256 -16.03 11.38 -1.24
C THR A 256 -15.91 10.42 -0.05
N GLY A 257 -16.68 10.65 1.03
CA GLY A 257 -16.73 9.80 2.23
C GLY A 257 -17.52 8.50 2.06
N ASP A 258 -18.19 8.31 0.93
CA ASP A 258 -19.09 7.18 0.67
C ASP A 258 -18.50 6.19 -0.31
N GLY A 259 -19.08 5.00 -0.32
CA GLY A 259 -18.65 3.87 -1.13
C GLY A 259 -17.49 3.11 -0.48
N VAL A 260 -17.44 1.82 -0.79
CA VAL A 260 -16.39 0.88 -0.40
C VAL A 260 -15.69 0.38 -1.67
N ASP A 261 -14.36 0.26 -1.60
CA ASP A 261 -13.59 -0.39 -2.64
C ASP A 261 -13.82 -1.91 -2.58
N LEU A 262 -14.54 -2.44 -3.57
CA LEU A 262 -14.88 -3.86 -3.64
C LEU A 262 -13.64 -4.75 -3.76
N ASN A 263 -12.54 -4.26 -4.34
CA ASN A 263 -11.29 -5.00 -4.46
C ASN A 263 -10.35 -4.79 -3.25
N ARG A 264 -10.88 -4.28 -2.14
CA ARG A 264 -10.25 -4.29 -0.79
C ARG A 264 -11.15 -4.92 0.27
N ASN A 265 -12.33 -5.41 -0.13
CA ASN A 265 -13.38 -5.83 0.78
C ASN A 265 -13.44 -7.36 0.97
N PHE A 266 -12.64 -8.17 0.28
CA PHE A 266 -12.61 -9.62 0.49
C PHE A 266 -11.90 -10.00 1.80
N ALA A 267 -12.14 -11.21 2.29
CA ALA A 267 -11.71 -11.63 3.63
C ALA A 267 -10.23 -12.03 3.71
N TYR A 268 -9.66 -12.53 2.61
CA TYR A 268 -8.25 -12.91 2.56
C TYR A 268 -7.37 -11.68 2.83
N LYS A 269 -6.57 -11.75 3.91
CA LYS A 269 -5.65 -10.68 4.35
C LYS A 269 -6.30 -9.31 4.54
N TRP A 270 -7.61 -9.24 4.76
CA TRP A 270 -8.31 -7.97 4.98
C TRP A 270 -7.69 -7.18 6.13
N GLY A 271 -7.18 -5.99 5.84
CA GLY A 271 -6.53 -5.13 6.84
C GLY A 271 -5.38 -5.79 7.59
N TYR A 272 -4.49 -6.50 6.89
CA TYR A 272 -3.41 -7.27 7.51
C TYR A 272 -2.44 -6.43 8.34
N ASP A 273 -2.15 -5.21 7.89
CA ASP A 273 -1.09 -4.31 8.37
C ASP A 273 -1.44 -2.81 8.18
N ASP A 274 -2.69 -2.53 7.81
CA ASP A 274 -3.17 -1.22 7.38
C ASP A 274 -2.47 -0.62 6.15
N GLU A 275 -1.68 -1.41 5.41
CA GLU A 275 -1.13 -1.06 4.11
C GLU A 275 -2.05 -1.57 2.98
N GLY A 276 -1.88 -1.04 1.77
CA GLY A 276 -2.55 -1.49 0.55
C GLY A 276 -4.06 -1.28 0.49
N SER A 277 -4.67 -0.87 1.59
CA SER A 277 -6.10 -0.65 1.80
C SER A 277 -6.25 0.35 2.95
N SER A 278 -7.32 1.13 3.00
CA SER A 278 -7.48 2.17 4.03
C SER A 278 -8.66 1.89 4.97
N PRO A 279 -8.53 2.16 6.29
CA PRO A 279 -9.67 2.15 7.21
C PRO A 279 -10.46 3.47 7.15
N ASN A 280 -9.99 4.49 6.43
CA ASN A 280 -10.63 5.80 6.31
C ASN A 280 -11.67 5.80 5.16
N PRO A 281 -12.97 6.10 5.44
CA PRO A 281 -14.02 6.17 4.43
C PRO A 281 -13.76 7.12 3.25
N THR A 282 -13.01 8.20 3.46
CA THR A 282 -12.70 9.18 2.40
C THR A 282 -11.64 8.68 1.41
N SER A 283 -10.98 7.56 1.70
CA SER A 283 -10.02 6.94 0.79
C SER A 283 -10.71 6.28 -0.41
N GLN A 284 -10.07 6.37 -1.59
CA GLN A 284 -10.47 5.58 -2.76
C GLN A 284 -10.26 4.08 -2.56
N THR A 285 -9.38 3.70 -1.63
CA THR A 285 -9.11 2.31 -1.22
C THR A 285 -9.76 1.95 0.12
N TYR A 286 -10.84 2.65 0.52
CA TYR A 286 -11.58 2.32 1.75
C TYR A 286 -12.07 0.87 1.72
N ARG A 287 -11.59 0.06 2.65
CA ARG A 287 -11.80 -1.41 2.67
C ARG A 287 -13.14 -1.87 3.23
N GLY A 288 -13.98 -0.93 3.68
CA GLY A 288 -15.25 -1.20 4.36
C GLY A 288 -15.10 -1.42 5.87
N ALA A 289 -16.22 -1.63 6.55
CA ALA A 289 -16.27 -1.73 8.02
C ALA A 289 -15.85 -3.12 8.55
N SER A 290 -15.85 -4.15 7.71
CA SER A 290 -15.48 -5.53 8.04
C SER A 290 -15.21 -6.31 6.75
N PRO A 291 -14.49 -7.45 6.80
CA PRO A 291 -14.32 -8.31 5.63
C PRO A 291 -15.68 -8.77 5.08
N ALA A 292 -15.83 -8.67 3.77
CA ALA A 292 -17.06 -8.90 3.01
C ALA A 292 -18.25 -8.11 3.59
N SER A 293 -18.07 -6.82 3.89
CA SER A 293 -19.18 -5.95 4.31
C SER A 293 -20.19 -5.72 3.19
N GLU A 294 -19.72 -5.68 1.94
CA GLU A 294 -20.54 -5.28 0.79
C GLU A 294 -21.33 -6.45 0.18
N PRO A 295 -22.59 -6.21 -0.24
CA PRO A 295 -23.40 -7.25 -0.85
C PRO A 295 -22.86 -7.71 -2.21
N GLU A 296 -22.17 -6.85 -2.97
CA GLU A 296 -21.48 -7.21 -4.22
C GLU A 296 -20.35 -8.21 -3.97
N THR A 297 -19.47 -7.92 -2.99
CA THR A 297 -18.36 -8.80 -2.59
C THR A 297 -18.88 -10.17 -2.14
N ARG A 298 -19.94 -10.18 -1.31
CA ARG A 298 -20.60 -11.43 -0.87
C ARG A 298 -21.19 -12.22 -2.04
N ALA A 299 -21.78 -11.55 -3.01
CA ALA A 299 -22.36 -12.19 -4.19
C ALA A 299 -21.28 -12.86 -5.04
N LEU A 300 -20.14 -12.19 -5.27
CA LEU A 300 -19.00 -12.75 -6.00
C LEU A 300 -18.41 -13.96 -5.27
N ASP A 301 -18.11 -13.83 -3.98
CA ASP A 301 -17.52 -14.92 -3.20
C ASP A 301 -18.45 -16.15 -3.14
N ALA A 302 -19.76 -15.95 -2.94
CA ALA A 302 -20.74 -17.03 -2.96
C ALA A 302 -20.88 -17.66 -4.36
N PHE A 303 -20.79 -16.84 -5.40
CA PHE A 303 -20.85 -17.29 -6.78
C PHE A 303 -19.64 -18.17 -7.14
N GLU A 304 -18.43 -17.74 -6.76
CA GLU A 304 -17.20 -18.49 -6.99
C GLU A 304 -17.24 -19.85 -6.30
N LYS A 305 -17.59 -19.87 -5.01
CA LYS A 305 -17.74 -21.11 -4.22
C LYS A 305 -18.79 -22.06 -4.78
N ARG A 306 -19.92 -21.53 -5.26
CA ARG A 306 -21.02 -22.35 -5.78
C ARG A 306 -20.69 -23.02 -7.10
N VAL A 307 -20.00 -22.31 -8.01
CA VAL A 307 -19.64 -22.85 -9.32
C VAL A 307 -18.39 -23.72 -9.24
N GLY A 308 -17.43 -23.38 -8.38
CA GLY A 308 -16.15 -24.08 -8.28
C GLY A 308 -15.29 -23.83 -9.51
N PHE A 309 -15.01 -22.56 -9.80
CA PHE A 309 -14.20 -22.15 -10.95
C PHE A 309 -12.77 -22.70 -10.86
N THR A 310 -12.23 -23.03 -12.02
CA THR A 310 -10.85 -23.53 -12.16
C THR A 310 -9.87 -22.38 -12.40
N TYR A 311 -10.30 -21.43 -13.23
CA TYR A 311 -9.58 -20.20 -13.55
C TYR A 311 -10.52 -19.02 -13.64
N GLY A 312 -9.99 -17.81 -13.49
CA GLY A 312 -10.67 -16.61 -13.98
C GLY A 312 -9.75 -15.48 -14.36
N ILE A 313 -10.38 -14.47 -14.94
CA ILE A 313 -9.77 -13.21 -15.31
C ILE A 313 -10.67 -12.10 -14.78
N ASN A 314 -10.10 -11.24 -13.95
CA ASN A 314 -10.73 -10.04 -13.45
C ASN A 314 -10.14 -8.84 -14.20
N TYR A 315 -10.85 -8.35 -15.21
CA TYR A 315 -10.37 -7.25 -16.03
C TYR A 315 -10.52 -5.92 -15.28
N HIS A 316 -9.39 -5.27 -15.10
CA HIS A 316 -9.26 -3.92 -14.61
C HIS A 316 -8.62 -3.01 -15.67
N SER A 317 -8.60 -1.71 -15.44
CA SER A 317 -7.86 -0.77 -16.26
C SER A 317 -7.42 0.38 -15.37
N ALA A 318 -6.26 1.02 -15.57
CA ALA A 318 -5.37 0.92 -16.71
C ALA A 318 -3.90 1.12 -16.31
N ALA A 319 -3.02 0.19 -16.74
CA ALA A 319 -1.58 0.42 -16.76
C ALA A 319 -0.80 -0.54 -17.68
N GLU A 320 -1.48 -1.33 -18.52
CA GLU A 320 -0.84 -2.34 -19.37
C GLU A 320 -0.07 -3.39 -18.55
N LEU A 321 -0.71 -3.94 -17.51
CA LEU A 321 -0.14 -4.99 -16.66
C LEU A 321 -0.90 -6.29 -16.79
N LEU A 322 -0.22 -7.40 -16.54
CA LEU A 322 -0.85 -8.70 -16.37
C LEU A 322 -0.42 -9.28 -15.02
N LEU A 323 -1.27 -9.06 -14.02
CA LEU A 323 -1.00 -9.36 -12.63
C LEU A 323 -1.50 -10.75 -12.24
N TYR A 324 -0.83 -11.32 -11.24
CA TYR A 324 -1.18 -12.58 -10.57
C TYR A 324 -0.62 -12.57 -9.14
N GLY A 325 -1.13 -13.47 -8.28
CA GLY A 325 -0.81 -13.48 -6.85
C GLY A 325 0.70 -13.53 -6.51
N VAL A 326 1.12 -13.07 -5.34
CA VAL A 326 0.31 -12.49 -4.22
C VAL A 326 0.18 -10.97 -4.28
N GLY A 327 -0.88 -10.42 -3.67
CA GLY A 327 -1.08 -8.97 -3.50
C GLY A 327 -0.48 -8.39 -2.22
N TRP A 328 -0.50 -9.14 -1.11
CA TRP A 328 -0.29 -8.61 0.25
C TRP A 328 1.16 -8.54 0.76
N GLN A 329 2.13 -9.05 0.01
CA GLN A 329 3.54 -9.01 0.42
C GLN A 329 4.47 -9.06 -0.79
N VAL A 330 5.45 -8.17 -0.82
CA VAL A 330 6.43 -8.07 -1.91
C VAL A 330 7.48 -9.19 -1.88
N ALA A 331 8.04 -9.50 -3.06
CA ALA A 331 9.07 -10.50 -3.24
C ALA A 331 8.73 -11.90 -2.71
N THR A 332 7.45 -12.26 -2.58
CA THR A 332 7.01 -13.55 -2.02
C THR A 332 6.66 -14.54 -3.13
N PRO A 333 7.57 -15.47 -3.49
CA PRO A 333 7.29 -16.46 -4.54
C PRO A 333 6.31 -17.52 -4.04
N THR A 334 5.43 -17.98 -4.94
CA THR A 334 4.48 -19.06 -4.67
C THR A 334 4.78 -20.29 -5.51
N PRO A 335 4.33 -21.50 -5.13
CA PRO A 335 4.45 -22.67 -5.98
C PRO A 335 3.76 -22.51 -7.35
N ASP A 336 2.57 -21.91 -7.40
CA ASP A 336 1.82 -21.70 -8.64
C ASP A 336 2.41 -20.60 -9.54
N ASP A 337 3.42 -19.84 -9.11
CA ASP A 337 4.21 -18.97 -10.00
C ASP A 337 4.67 -19.71 -11.27
N VAL A 338 4.97 -21.01 -11.18
CA VAL A 338 5.38 -21.84 -12.32
C VAL A 338 4.29 -21.90 -13.39
N LEU A 339 3.03 -21.96 -12.95
CA LEU A 339 1.85 -21.93 -13.81
C LEU A 339 1.54 -20.50 -14.27
N TYR A 340 1.50 -19.53 -13.35
CA TYR A 340 1.18 -18.14 -13.65
C TYR A 340 2.13 -17.56 -14.69
N LYS A 341 3.44 -17.72 -14.52
CA LYS A 341 4.46 -17.27 -15.49
C LYS A 341 4.33 -17.95 -16.85
N ALA A 342 3.90 -19.21 -16.89
CA ALA A 342 3.71 -19.91 -18.16
C ALA A 342 2.48 -19.37 -18.94
N LEU A 343 1.41 -18.96 -18.24
CA LEU A 343 0.21 -18.40 -18.87
C LEU A 343 0.34 -16.91 -19.15
N ALA A 344 0.83 -16.13 -18.19
CA ALA A 344 0.95 -14.68 -18.27
C ALA A 344 2.18 -14.23 -19.06
N GLY A 345 3.20 -15.08 -19.24
CA GLY A 345 4.47 -14.64 -19.82
C GLY A 345 5.43 -14.07 -18.78
N THR A 346 6.53 -13.50 -19.26
CA THR A 346 7.54 -12.80 -18.44
C THR A 346 7.40 -11.28 -18.63
N PRO A 347 8.03 -10.45 -17.77
CA PRO A 347 8.02 -9.00 -17.96
C PRO A 347 8.43 -8.55 -19.38
N ASP A 348 9.39 -9.25 -20.01
CA ASP A 348 9.89 -8.94 -21.36
C ASP A 348 9.13 -9.66 -22.50
N ASN A 349 8.32 -10.67 -22.19
CA ASN A 349 7.56 -11.46 -23.16
C ASN A 349 6.17 -11.79 -22.60
N PRO A 350 5.29 -10.78 -22.44
CA PRO A 350 3.96 -10.91 -21.87
C PRO A 350 3.02 -11.66 -22.81
N ALA A 351 2.02 -12.34 -22.23
CA ALA A 351 0.99 -13.05 -22.99
C ALA A 351 0.01 -12.13 -23.72
N ILE A 352 -0.08 -10.87 -23.28
CA ILE A 352 -0.82 -9.79 -23.94
C ILE A 352 0.21 -8.79 -24.48
N PRO A 353 0.28 -8.59 -25.81
CA PRO A 353 1.24 -7.65 -26.39
C PRO A 353 1.09 -6.23 -25.82
N GLY A 354 2.22 -5.61 -25.50
CA GLY A 354 2.29 -4.27 -24.90
C GLY A 354 2.30 -4.28 -23.37
N TYR A 355 1.85 -5.36 -22.72
CA TYR A 355 1.73 -5.39 -21.26
C TYR A 355 3.05 -5.76 -20.55
N ARG A 356 3.07 -5.67 -19.23
CA ARG A 356 4.11 -6.25 -18.38
C ARG A 356 3.50 -7.24 -17.39
N SER A 357 3.96 -8.49 -17.43
CA SER A 357 3.51 -9.54 -16.52
C SER A 357 4.33 -9.53 -15.23
N GLN A 358 3.68 -9.49 -14.07
CA GLN A 358 4.36 -9.48 -12.77
C GLN A 358 3.43 -9.94 -11.63
N VAL A 359 4.03 -10.21 -10.46
CA VAL A 359 3.30 -10.45 -9.22
C VAL A 359 2.61 -9.15 -8.79
N SER A 360 1.37 -9.23 -8.29
CA SER A 360 0.56 -8.05 -7.94
C SER A 360 1.24 -7.14 -6.93
N SER A 361 1.85 -7.69 -5.87
CA SER A 361 2.56 -6.91 -4.85
C SER A 361 3.77 -6.13 -5.37
N GLU A 362 4.37 -6.53 -6.49
CA GLU A 362 5.46 -5.81 -7.14
C GLU A 362 5.00 -4.52 -7.84
N LEU A 363 3.68 -4.30 -7.93
CA LEU A 363 3.13 -2.97 -8.22
C LEU A 363 3.07 -2.16 -6.91
N TYR A 364 2.37 -2.70 -5.91
CA TYR A 364 2.30 -2.23 -4.54
C TYR A 364 1.53 -3.29 -3.71
N THR A 365 1.74 -3.29 -2.39
CA THR A 365 1.03 -4.16 -1.47
C THR A 365 -0.49 -3.89 -1.50
N THR A 366 -1.30 -4.94 -1.55
CA THR A 366 -2.78 -4.90 -1.55
C THR A 366 -3.35 -5.97 -0.62
N ASN A 367 -4.50 -5.66 0.00
CA ASN A 367 -5.05 -6.44 1.08
C ASN A 367 -6.58 -6.50 0.90
N GLY A 368 -7.18 -7.68 1.00
CA GLY A 368 -8.63 -7.87 0.79
C GLY A 368 -9.05 -7.85 -0.68
N GLU A 369 -8.15 -8.21 -1.59
CA GLU A 369 -8.34 -8.25 -3.04
C GLU A 369 -8.99 -9.55 -3.54
N ALA A 370 -9.61 -9.48 -4.71
CA ALA A 370 -10.35 -10.59 -5.32
C ALA A 370 -9.45 -11.77 -5.70
N ASP A 371 -8.26 -11.52 -6.25
CA ASP A 371 -7.34 -12.57 -6.72
C ASP A 371 -6.88 -13.47 -5.57
N GLY A 372 -6.46 -12.86 -4.45
CA GLY A 372 -6.03 -13.60 -3.25
C GLY A 372 -7.17 -14.41 -2.62
N GLN A 373 -8.40 -13.87 -2.61
CA GLN A 373 -9.58 -14.64 -2.19
C GLN A 373 -9.85 -15.81 -3.13
N ALA A 374 -9.82 -15.57 -4.43
CA ALA A 374 -10.08 -16.59 -5.44
C ALA A 374 -9.12 -17.77 -5.30
N SER A 375 -7.82 -17.51 -5.20
CA SER A 375 -6.81 -18.57 -5.13
C SER A 375 -6.79 -19.25 -3.76
N ASN A 376 -6.69 -18.49 -2.67
CA ASN A 376 -6.39 -19.02 -1.35
C ASN A 376 -7.61 -19.47 -0.54
N VAL A 377 -8.81 -18.97 -0.88
CA VAL A 377 -10.05 -19.36 -0.21
C VAL A 377 -10.96 -20.20 -1.12
N ASN A 378 -11.07 -19.81 -2.40
CA ASN A 378 -12.03 -20.41 -3.32
C ASN A 378 -11.45 -21.51 -4.20
N GLY A 379 -10.12 -21.68 -4.23
CA GLY A 379 -9.44 -22.73 -4.99
C GLY A 379 -9.39 -22.47 -6.49
N MET A 380 -9.38 -21.21 -6.89
CA MET A 380 -9.50 -20.72 -8.26
C MET A 380 -8.28 -19.84 -8.61
N ALA A 381 -7.47 -20.24 -9.60
CA ALA A 381 -6.39 -19.37 -10.07
C ALA A 381 -6.97 -18.17 -10.83
N MET A 382 -6.54 -16.95 -10.50
CA MET A 382 -7.06 -15.72 -11.11
C MET A 382 -5.93 -14.84 -11.63
N PHE A 383 -6.21 -14.10 -12.70
CA PHE A 383 -5.33 -13.08 -13.24
C PHE A 383 -6.06 -11.74 -13.27
N THR A 384 -5.31 -10.66 -13.09
CA THR A 384 -5.79 -9.29 -13.22
C THR A 384 -5.06 -8.57 -14.36
N PRO A 385 -5.61 -8.59 -15.59
CA PRO A 385 -5.15 -7.72 -16.65
C PRO A 385 -5.59 -6.29 -16.35
N GLU A 386 -4.62 -5.40 -16.38
CA GLU A 386 -4.81 -3.97 -16.30
C GLU A 386 -4.70 -3.38 -17.69
N MET A 387 -5.84 -3.03 -18.27
CA MET A 387 -5.94 -2.72 -19.69
C MET A 387 -5.19 -1.44 -20.10
N SER A 388 -5.11 -1.17 -21.42
CA SER A 388 -4.41 0.04 -21.89
C SER A 388 -5.01 1.33 -21.34
N THR A 389 -4.13 2.30 -21.15
CA THR A 389 -4.51 3.67 -20.77
C THR A 389 -5.11 4.39 -21.97
N CYS A 390 -5.80 5.49 -21.73
CA CYS A 390 -6.30 6.35 -22.81
C CYS A 390 -5.18 6.76 -23.78
N GLN A 391 -4.04 7.16 -23.23
CA GLN A 391 -2.89 7.65 -23.98
C GLN A 391 -2.33 6.56 -24.87
N THR A 392 -2.04 5.38 -24.31
CA THR A 392 -1.44 4.29 -25.08
C THR A 392 -2.41 3.75 -26.13
N ALA A 393 -3.71 3.71 -25.83
CA ALA A 393 -4.74 3.35 -26.81
C ALA A 393 -4.81 4.36 -27.97
N SER A 394 -4.78 5.67 -27.66
CA SER A 394 -4.82 6.72 -28.68
C SER A 394 -3.56 6.72 -29.55
N ASP A 395 -2.40 6.44 -28.98
CA ASP A 395 -1.12 6.42 -29.71
C ASP A 395 -0.98 5.22 -30.66
N VAL A 396 -1.86 4.21 -30.57
CA VAL A 396 -1.89 3.09 -31.54
C VAL A 396 -2.20 3.58 -32.95
N ASP A 397 -3.04 4.62 -33.08
CA ASP A 397 -3.35 5.26 -34.36
C ASP A 397 -3.21 6.79 -34.29
N PRO A 398 -2.02 7.33 -34.60
CA PRO A 398 -1.78 8.77 -34.57
C PRO A 398 -2.63 9.60 -35.54
N ASP A 399 -3.23 8.95 -36.55
CA ASP A 399 -4.09 9.60 -37.54
C ASP A 399 -5.58 9.57 -37.13
N ASP A 400 -5.92 8.98 -35.98
CA ASP A 400 -7.27 8.94 -35.44
C ASP A 400 -7.76 10.32 -34.96
N ALA A 401 -9.08 10.46 -34.78
CA ALA A 401 -9.68 11.66 -34.22
C ALA A 401 -9.31 11.82 -32.72
N TRP A 402 -9.17 10.71 -32.00
CA TRP A 402 -8.68 10.67 -30.63
C TRP A 402 -7.17 10.87 -30.57
N LYS A 403 -6.74 11.73 -29.64
CA LYS A 403 -5.33 12.07 -29.47
C LYS A 403 -4.93 11.84 -28.03
N ALA A 404 -3.75 11.28 -27.79
CA ALA A 404 -3.25 11.07 -26.43
C ALA A 404 -3.18 12.37 -25.61
N ALA A 405 -2.94 13.51 -26.28
CA ALA A 405 -2.95 14.83 -25.64
C ALA A 405 -4.35 15.28 -25.16
N ASP A 406 -5.42 14.69 -25.69
CA ASP A 406 -6.82 14.99 -25.37
C ASP A 406 -7.43 13.98 -24.37
N CYS A 407 -6.63 13.09 -23.77
CA CYS A 407 -7.05 12.19 -22.71
C CYS A 407 -7.22 12.93 -21.38
N ARG A 408 -8.42 12.92 -20.77
CA ARG A 408 -8.67 13.50 -19.43
C ARG A 408 -8.02 12.68 -18.30
N SER A 409 -7.98 11.36 -18.42
CA SER A 409 -7.31 10.44 -17.48
C SER A 409 -6.96 9.13 -18.18
N VAL A 410 -6.07 8.34 -17.60
CA VAL A 410 -5.74 6.98 -18.06
C VAL A 410 -6.97 6.07 -18.13
N PHE A 411 -8.01 6.30 -17.30
CA PHE A 411 -9.26 5.52 -17.30
C PHE A 411 -10.30 6.01 -18.32
N ASN A 412 -10.06 7.14 -18.98
CA ASN A 412 -10.90 7.67 -20.05
C ASN A 412 -10.54 7.02 -21.39
N PHE A 413 -10.60 5.69 -21.49
CA PHE A 413 -10.33 4.99 -22.75
C PHE A 413 -11.17 5.60 -23.89
N PRO A 414 -10.59 5.85 -25.09
CA PRO A 414 -11.29 6.45 -26.22
C PRO A 414 -12.61 5.74 -26.55
N ASP A 415 -13.70 6.50 -26.63
CA ASP A 415 -15.01 5.98 -27.09
C ASP A 415 -15.03 5.85 -28.62
N ASP A 416 -14.13 5.00 -29.12
CA ASP A 416 -13.89 4.73 -30.54
C ASP A 416 -13.93 3.22 -30.81
N GLU A 417 -14.80 2.81 -31.74
CA GLU A 417 -15.02 1.40 -32.06
C GLU A 417 -13.74 0.70 -32.55
N LYS A 418 -12.89 1.39 -33.31
CA LYS A 418 -11.66 0.81 -33.85
C LYS A 418 -10.65 0.58 -32.75
N LEU A 419 -10.42 1.55 -31.87
CA LEU A 419 -9.47 1.43 -30.74
C LEU A 419 -9.95 0.40 -29.72
N ILE A 420 -11.24 0.41 -29.36
CA ILE A 420 -11.84 -0.60 -28.48
C ILE A 420 -11.72 -2.01 -29.09
N GLN A 421 -11.93 -2.15 -30.41
CA GLN A 421 -11.80 -3.44 -31.08
C GLN A 421 -10.34 -3.92 -31.14
N GLN A 422 -9.36 -3.04 -31.29
CA GLN A 422 -7.93 -3.38 -31.23
C GLN A 422 -7.53 -3.86 -29.83
N GLU A 423 -7.98 -3.14 -28.80
CA GLU A 423 -7.77 -3.49 -27.40
C GLU A 423 -8.38 -4.86 -27.05
N PHE A 424 -9.59 -5.11 -27.52
CA PHE A 424 -10.23 -6.41 -27.41
C PHE A 424 -9.38 -7.49 -28.11
N ALA A 425 -9.00 -7.26 -29.37
CA ALA A 425 -8.30 -8.26 -30.18
C ALA A 425 -6.96 -8.71 -29.58
N LYS A 426 -6.19 -7.81 -28.97
CA LYS A 426 -4.91 -8.18 -28.34
C LYS A 426 -5.09 -9.05 -27.08
N ASN A 427 -6.22 -8.93 -26.39
CA ASN A 427 -6.52 -9.69 -25.16
C ASN A 427 -7.10 -11.10 -25.45
N VAL A 428 -7.74 -11.30 -26.61
CA VAL A 428 -8.40 -12.58 -26.98
C VAL A 428 -7.47 -13.80 -26.87
N PRO A 429 -6.24 -13.79 -27.41
CA PRO A 429 -5.37 -14.97 -27.34
C PRO A 429 -5.15 -15.46 -25.91
N PHE A 430 -4.86 -14.54 -24.97
CA PHE A 430 -4.67 -14.86 -23.56
C PHE A 430 -5.96 -15.41 -22.94
N ALA A 431 -7.10 -14.76 -23.18
CA ALA A 431 -8.40 -15.21 -22.67
C ALA A 431 -8.74 -16.64 -23.12
N LEU A 432 -8.50 -16.97 -24.39
CA LEU A 432 -8.68 -18.32 -24.93
C LEU A 432 -7.71 -19.33 -24.28
N SER A 433 -6.46 -18.93 -24.07
CA SER A 433 -5.43 -19.77 -23.42
C SER A 433 -5.79 -20.15 -21.98
N VAL A 434 -6.34 -19.20 -21.20
CA VAL A 434 -6.88 -19.48 -19.87
C VAL A 434 -8.03 -20.50 -19.94
N ALA A 435 -8.97 -20.33 -20.88
CA ALA A 435 -10.08 -21.28 -21.01
C ALA A 435 -9.66 -22.67 -21.49
N GLU A 436 -8.67 -22.76 -22.38
CA GLU A 436 -8.11 -24.05 -22.80
C GLU A 436 -7.39 -24.76 -21.65
N THR A 437 -6.70 -23.98 -20.82
CA THR A 437 -5.97 -24.50 -19.66
C THR A 437 -6.93 -25.07 -18.62
N ALA A 438 -8.12 -24.51 -18.43
CA ALA A 438 -9.09 -25.03 -17.46
C ALA A 438 -9.43 -26.53 -17.65
N ALA A 439 -9.35 -27.06 -18.88
CA ALA A 439 -9.55 -28.49 -19.12
C ALA A 439 -8.47 -29.39 -18.49
N HIS A 440 -7.25 -28.87 -18.37
CA HIS A 440 -6.08 -29.52 -17.78
C HIS A 440 -5.32 -28.49 -16.94
N PRO A 441 -5.84 -28.16 -15.75
CA PRO A 441 -5.51 -26.89 -15.12
C PRO A 441 -4.11 -26.81 -14.55
N ASP A 442 -3.40 -27.93 -14.43
CA ASP A 442 -1.99 -27.93 -14.14
C ASP A 442 -1.14 -27.70 -15.41
N ARG A 443 -1.64 -27.98 -16.62
CA ARG A 443 -0.88 -27.93 -17.89
C ARG A 443 -1.25 -26.70 -18.73
N PRO A 444 -0.58 -25.55 -18.52
CA PRO A 444 -0.92 -24.33 -19.19
C PRO A 444 -0.74 -24.39 -20.70
N VAL A 445 -1.68 -23.78 -21.42
CA VAL A 445 -1.62 -23.55 -22.86
C VAL A 445 -1.17 -22.10 -23.08
N SER A 446 0.13 -21.88 -23.25
CA SER A 446 0.72 -20.55 -23.36
C SER A 446 0.61 -19.96 -24.78
N THR A 447 0.21 -18.69 -24.88
CA THR A 447 0.24 -17.93 -26.14
C THR A 447 1.66 -17.56 -26.57
N VAL A 448 2.59 -17.49 -25.60
CA VAL A 448 4.00 -17.11 -25.81
C VAL A 448 4.95 -18.31 -25.79
N GLY A 449 4.40 -19.53 -25.83
CA GLY A 449 5.18 -20.77 -25.96
C GLY A 449 5.92 -21.20 -24.69
N LEU A 450 5.63 -20.60 -23.54
CA LEU A 450 6.19 -21.02 -22.26
C LEU A 450 5.51 -22.30 -21.75
N SER A 451 6.26 -23.10 -20.98
CA SER A 451 5.77 -24.34 -20.39
C SER A 451 6.06 -24.37 -18.89
N ALA A 452 5.09 -24.85 -18.11
CA ALA A 452 5.29 -25.12 -16.69
C ALA A 452 6.06 -26.45 -16.51
N ALA A 453 7.27 -26.38 -15.97
CA ALA A 453 8.09 -27.57 -15.70
C ALA A 453 7.46 -28.46 -14.61
N ASP A 454 7.61 -29.78 -14.69
CA ASP A 454 7.07 -30.68 -13.65
C ASP A 454 7.77 -30.53 -12.30
N PHE A 455 9.05 -30.12 -12.30
CA PHE A 455 9.90 -29.91 -11.14
C PHE A 455 10.76 -28.66 -11.33
N THR A 456 10.80 -27.80 -10.31
CA THR A 456 11.64 -26.60 -10.25
C THR A 456 12.48 -26.66 -8.97
N PRO A 457 13.72 -27.19 -9.03
CA PRO A 457 14.61 -27.29 -7.87
C PRO A 457 15.07 -25.93 -7.35
N ALA A 458 15.12 -25.75 -6.03
CA ALA A 458 15.84 -24.64 -5.42
C ALA A 458 17.32 -25.03 -5.26
N ALA A 459 18.15 -24.60 -6.19
CA ALA A 459 19.56 -24.98 -6.25
C ALA A 459 20.44 -24.03 -5.41
N PHE A 460 21.41 -24.62 -4.70
CA PHE A 460 22.47 -23.91 -3.97
C PHE A 460 23.80 -24.66 -4.16
N THR A 461 24.91 -24.01 -3.85
CA THR A 461 26.27 -24.53 -4.14
C THR A 461 27.02 -25.02 -2.91
N THR A 462 26.59 -24.66 -1.69
CA THR A 462 27.30 -24.95 -0.44
C THR A 462 26.36 -25.55 0.60
N SER A 463 26.85 -26.57 1.30
CA SER A 463 26.26 -27.19 2.50
C SER A 463 27.31 -27.27 3.61
N TYR A 464 26.94 -27.66 4.83
CA TYR A 464 27.85 -27.84 5.96
C TYR A 464 27.77 -29.26 6.54
N SER A 465 28.94 -29.88 6.75
CA SER A 465 29.06 -31.15 7.48
C SER A 465 28.65 -30.99 8.95
N ARG A 466 28.23 -32.05 9.64
CA ARG A 466 27.96 -32.06 11.10
C ARG A 466 26.83 -31.11 11.54
N GLY A 467 26.04 -30.60 10.59
CA GLY A 467 24.98 -29.63 10.83
C GLY A 467 23.58 -30.20 10.96
N ALA A 468 23.45 -31.51 10.80
CA ALA A 468 22.26 -32.29 10.45
C ALA A 468 22.20 -32.60 8.95
N ASP A 469 21.25 -33.45 8.57
CA ASP A 469 21.00 -33.76 7.16
C ASP A 469 20.67 -32.47 6.39
N GLN A 470 21.23 -32.33 5.18
CA GLN A 470 20.98 -31.17 4.32
C GLN A 470 19.56 -31.24 3.76
N GLN A 471 18.74 -30.23 4.06
CA GLN A 471 17.44 -30.11 3.43
C GLN A 471 17.56 -29.57 2.01
N VAL A 472 16.89 -30.20 1.06
CA VAL A 472 16.73 -29.72 -0.31
C VAL A 472 15.25 -29.52 -0.61
N SER A 473 14.95 -28.67 -1.58
CA SER A 473 13.57 -28.44 -1.99
C SER A 473 13.35 -28.35 -3.48
N VAL A 474 12.08 -28.53 -3.82
CA VAL A 474 11.61 -28.50 -5.19
C VAL A 474 10.13 -28.11 -5.20
N VAL A 475 9.77 -27.18 -6.06
CA VAL A 475 8.36 -26.96 -6.45
C VAL A 475 7.99 -28.03 -7.48
N VAL A 476 6.89 -28.74 -7.24
CA VAL A 476 6.47 -29.89 -8.04
C VAL A 476 5.00 -29.76 -8.42
N ARG A 477 4.67 -30.08 -9.67
CA ARG A 477 3.29 -30.28 -10.09
C ARG A 477 2.60 -31.33 -9.21
N ARG A 478 1.49 -30.97 -8.56
CA ARG A 478 0.77 -31.84 -7.61
C ARG A 478 0.37 -33.17 -8.22
N ALA A 479 -0.05 -33.18 -9.49
CA ALA A 479 -0.48 -34.38 -10.21
C ALA A 479 0.62 -35.44 -10.43
N ILE A 480 1.91 -35.10 -10.25
CA ILE A 480 3.01 -36.07 -10.32
C ILE A 480 2.92 -37.04 -9.14
N ARG A 481 3.01 -38.35 -9.43
CA ARG A 481 3.01 -39.43 -8.44
C ARG A 481 4.43 -39.91 -8.17
N ASP A 482 4.61 -40.66 -7.08
CA ASP A 482 5.88 -41.29 -6.71
C ASP A 482 7.05 -40.30 -6.69
N LYS A 483 6.82 -39.14 -6.06
CA LYS A 483 7.77 -38.03 -5.98
C LYS A 483 8.96 -38.43 -5.10
N GLU A 484 10.14 -38.49 -5.69
CA GLU A 484 11.37 -38.93 -5.01
C GLU A 484 12.50 -37.94 -5.24
N LEU A 485 13.23 -37.64 -4.16
CA LEU A 485 14.58 -37.09 -4.23
C LEU A 485 15.53 -38.20 -4.66
N LYS A 486 16.46 -37.88 -5.55
CA LYS A 486 17.62 -38.69 -5.91
C LYS A 486 18.90 -37.90 -5.66
N TYR A 487 19.92 -38.56 -5.14
CA TYR A 487 21.23 -37.93 -4.99
C TYR A 487 22.40 -38.91 -5.11
N ARG A 488 23.58 -38.40 -5.44
CA ARG A 488 24.86 -39.12 -5.42
C ARG A 488 25.91 -38.28 -4.69
N VAL A 489 26.80 -38.97 -3.99
CA VAL A 489 27.99 -38.37 -3.39
C VAL A 489 29.20 -38.83 -4.20
N ASP A 490 29.98 -37.89 -4.72
CA ASP A 490 31.21 -38.12 -5.49
C ASP A 490 31.09 -39.14 -6.63
N GLY A 491 29.98 -39.09 -7.37
CA GLY A 491 29.70 -40.01 -8.47
C GLY A 491 29.43 -41.46 -8.06
N GLY A 492 29.26 -41.72 -6.76
CA GLY A 492 28.94 -43.03 -6.20
C GLY A 492 27.53 -43.53 -6.52
N ARG A 493 27.04 -44.46 -5.69
CA ARG A 493 25.70 -45.04 -5.91
C ARG A 493 24.60 -43.99 -5.77
N THR A 494 23.52 -44.18 -6.52
CA THR A 494 22.33 -43.32 -6.40
C THR A 494 21.55 -43.70 -5.15
N HIS A 495 21.23 -42.70 -4.34
CA HIS A 495 20.35 -42.80 -3.20
C HIS A 495 19.00 -42.17 -3.53
N ASP A 496 17.94 -42.68 -2.90
CA ASP A 496 16.59 -42.14 -3.03
C ASP A 496 15.93 -41.85 -1.68
N ARG A 497 15.07 -40.84 -1.65
CA ARG A 497 14.26 -40.47 -0.48
C ARG A 497 12.87 -40.03 -0.94
N ALA A 498 11.86 -40.38 -0.15
CA ALA A 498 10.52 -39.84 -0.35
C ALA A 498 10.50 -38.33 -0.06
N LEU A 499 9.83 -37.58 -0.93
CA LEU A 499 9.55 -36.15 -0.73
C LEU A 499 8.41 -35.96 0.27
N ARG A 500 8.49 -34.88 1.06
CA ARG A 500 7.45 -34.47 2.02
C ARG A 500 6.94 -33.08 1.68
N HIS A 501 5.64 -32.89 1.80
CA HIS A 501 4.99 -31.60 1.61
C HIS A 501 5.54 -30.56 2.59
N TRP A 502 5.85 -29.35 2.09
CA TRP A 502 6.16 -28.19 2.90
C TRP A 502 4.88 -27.39 3.13
N LYS A 503 4.51 -27.21 4.39
CA LYS A 503 3.23 -26.58 4.76
C LYS A 503 3.29 -25.04 4.83
N GLY A 504 4.34 -24.44 4.28
CA GLY A 504 4.67 -23.04 4.53
C GLY A 504 5.57 -22.82 5.75
N GLY A 505 6.10 -21.61 5.83
CA GLY A 505 6.83 -21.11 6.98
C GLY A 505 5.93 -20.33 7.93
N GLU A 506 6.53 -19.53 8.80
CA GLU A 506 5.81 -18.81 9.85
C GLU A 506 5.09 -17.55 9.36
N VAL A 507 5.57 -16.92 8.30
CA VAL A 507 5.02 -15.67 7.73
C VAL A 507 4.40 -15.91 6.36
N TYR A 508 5.08 -16.68 5.48
CA TYR A 508 4.61 -16.96 4.12
C TYR A 508 4.85 -18.42 3.68
N GLY A 509 4.18 -18.77 2.58
CA GLY A 509 4.22 -20.09 1.95
C GLY A 509 3.11 -21.02 2.45
N GLY A 510 2.89 -22.13 1.74
CA GLY A 510 1.76 -23.03 2.01
C GLY A 510 0.40 -22.53 1.49
N GLU A 511 0.43 -21.45 0.72
CA GLU A 511 -0.66 -20.78 0.03
C GLU A 511 -0.26 -20.61 -1.45
N ASP A 512 -1.22 -20.28 -2.32
CA ASP A 512 -1.06 -20.21 -3.79
C ASP A 512 -0.37 -21.46 -4.36
N ASP A 513 -0.90 -22.62 -3.95
CA ASP A 513 -0.37 -23.95 -4.22
C ASP A 513 -1.41 -24.89 -4.89
N LEU A 514 -2.34 -24.37 -5.68
CA LEU A 514 -3.46 -25.13 -6.25
C LEU A 514 -3.01 -26.27 -7.15
N TYR A 515 -2.02 -26.03 -8.02
CA TYR A 515 -1.58 -26.99 -9.04
C TYR A 515 -0.13 -27.42 -8.89
N PHE A 516 0.68 -26.56 -8.31
CA PHE A 516 2.08 -26.76 -7.93
C PHE A 516 2.21 -26.60 -6.43
N ASP A 517 3.19 -27.28 -5.87
CA ASP A 517 3.34 -27.36 -4.43
C ASP A 517 4.80 -27.63 -4.08
N GLU A 518 5.26 -27.14 -2.95
CA GLU A 518 6.65 -27.28 -2.53
C GLU A 518 6.87 -28.54 -1.68
N TYR A 519 7.93 -29.26 -2.00
CA TYR A 519 8.34 -30.47 -1.29
C TYR A 519 9.78 -30.35 -0.80
N ARG A 520 10.04 -30.94 0.37
CA ARG A 520 11.36 -31.05 0.98
C ARG A 520 11.78 -32.51 1.13
N ALA A 521 13.08 -32.74 1.11
CA ALA A 521 13.69 -33.98 1.60
C ALA A 521 15.07 -33.71 2.19
N ALA A 522 15.54 -34.65 2.98
CA ALA A 522 16.84 -34.58 3.64
C ALA A 522 17.85 -35.47 2.91
N VAL A 523 18.96 -34.88 2.48
CA VAL A 523 20.17 -35.58 2.05
C VAL A 523 21.00 -35.85 3.30
N ARG A 524 21.40 -37.11 3.50
CA ARG A 524 22.20 -37.51 4.67
C ARG A 524 23.46 -36.66 4.77
N ASP A 525 23.81 -36.25 5.98
CA ASP A 525 25.06 -35.52 6.28
C ASP A 525 26.28 -36.19 5.61
N GLY A 526 27.16 -35.34 5.06
CA GLY A 526 28.33 -35.73 4.27
C GLY A 526 29.66 -35.30 4.91
N GLU A 527 30.76 -35.77 4.36
CA GLU A 527 32.11 -35.37 4.81
C GLU A 527 32.57 -34.07 4.12
N PRO A 528 33.41 -33.26 4.78
CA PRO A 528 33.97 -32.07 4.14
C PRO A 528 34.70 -32.41 2.83
N GLY A 529 34.32 -31.74 1.74
CA GLY A 529 34.85 -31.95 0.40
C GLY A 529 33.92 -32.75 -0.52
N ASP A 530 32.93 -33.46 0.03
CA ASP A 530 31.96 -34.24 -0.74
C ASP A 530 31.22 -33.36 -1.75
N LYS A 531 31.13 -33.82 -3.00
CA LYS A 531 30.27 -33.23 -4.03
C LYS A 531 28.97 -34.01 -4.14
N VAL A 532 27.87 -33.36 -3.81
CA VAL A 532 26.54 -33.99 -3.82
C VAL A 532 25.75 -33.52 -5.03
N GLU A 533 25.53 -34.43 -5.98
CA GLU A 533 24.62 -34.24 -7.11
C GLU A 533 23.19 -34.57 -6.68
N VAL A 534 22.23 -33.67 -6.93
CA VAL A 534 20.82 -33.78 -6.54
C VAL A 534 19.90 -33.61 -7.75
N TRP A 535 18.88 -34.45 -7.85
CA TRP A 535 17.76 -34.30 -8.78
C TRP A 535 16.49 -34.96 -8.24
N PHE A 536 15.35 -34.65 -8.85
CA PHE A 536 14.05 -35.16 -8.43
C PHE A 536 13.40 -35.95 -9.55
N THR A 537 12.69 -37.01 -9.18
CA THR A 537 11.99 -37.88 -10.14
C THR A 537 10.56 -38.14 -9.72
N GLY A 538 9.71 -38.46 -10.69
CA GLY A 538 8.35 -38.92 -10.42
C GLY A 538 7.71 -39.53 -11.64
N ARG A 539 6.40 -39.75 -11.57
CA ARG A 539 5.59 -40.31 -12.65
C ARG A 539 4.37 -39.45 -12.95
N THR A 540 4.16 -39.17 -14.23
CA THR A 540 2.89 -38.57 -14.68
C THR A 540 1.71 -39.51 -14.42
N ARG A 541 0.48 -38.99 -14.52
CA ARG A 541 -0.76 -39.80 -14.40
C ARG A 541 -0.80 -41.00 -15.36
N GLY A 542 -0.19 -40.89 -16.54
CA GLY A 542 -0.06 -41.96 -17.52
C GLY A 542 1.12 -42.91 -17.29
N GLY A 543 1.85 -42.79 -16.18
CA GLY A 543 2.95 -43.67 -15.79
C GLY A 543 4.32 -43.33 -16.39
N LYS A 544 4.41 -42.33 -17.29
CA LYS A 544 5.69 -41.83 -17.84
C LYS A 544 6.57 -41.26 -16.73
N LYS A 545 7.83 -41.68 -16.67
CA LYS A 545 8.85 -41.13 -15.76
C LYS A 545 9.25 -39.71 -16.19
N VAL A 546 9.41 -38.83 -15.21
CA VAL A 546 9.84 -37.43 -15.37
C VAL A 546 10.94 -37.12 -14.36
N SER A 547 11.82 -36.18 -14.70
CA SER A 547 12.99 -35.80 -13.90
C SER A 547 13.21 -34.29 -13.95
N SER A 548 13.69 -33.72 -12.85
CA SER A 548 14.17 -32.34 -12.80
C SER A 548 15.53 -32.18 -13.49
N THR A 549 15.96 -30.94 -13.66
CA THR A 549 17.38 -30.60 -13.81
C THR A 549 18.17 -31.03 -12.56
N HIS A 550 19.46 -31.31 -12.76
CA HIS A 550 20.37 -31.68 -11.68
C HIS A 550 21.09 -30.43 -11.19
N PHE A 551 21.39 -30.36 -9.90
CA PHE A 551 22.33 -29.38 -9.34
C PHE A 551 23.34 -30.07 -8.42
N THR A 552 24.43 -29.39 -8.10
CA THR A 552 25.48 -29.94 -7.25
C THR A 552 25.90 -28.92 -6.21
N TYR A 553 26.02 -29.37 -4.96
CA TYR A 553 26.62 -28.58 -3.88
C TYR A 553 27.85 -29.28 -3.31
N THR A 554 28.73 -28.50 -2.70
CA THR A 554 29.91 -29.02 -1.98
C THR A 554 29.67 -28.93 -0.48
N VAL A 555 29.98 -30.00 0.25
CA VAL A 555 29.91 -30.02 1.72
C VAL A 555 31.16 -29.35 2.27
N ALA A 556 31.00 -28.19 2.91
CA ALA A 556 32.08 -27.48 3.59
C ALA A 556 32.25 -28.01 5.02
N GLU A 557 33.48 -27.89 5.55
CA GLU A 557 33.70 -28.14 6.97
C GLU A 557 32.92 -27.13 7.79
N ARG A 558 32.10 -27.64 8.71
CA ARG A 558 31.58 -26.86 9.82
C ARG A 558 32.39 -27.24 11.06
N PRO A 559 33.21 -26.32 11.59
CA PRO A 559 33.71 -26.44 12.96
C PRO A 559 32.54 -26.64 13.93
N ARG A 560 32.78 -26.92 15.22
CA ARG A 560 31.69 -27.02 16.22
C ARG A 560 31.03 -25.65 16.52
N ALA A 561 30.75 -24.84 15.50
CA ALA A 561 30.13 -23.53 15.55
C ALA A 561 28.60 -23.66 15.63
N ASP A 562 27.99 -22.98 16.59
CA ASP A 562 26.55 -22.91 16.78
C ASP A 562 25.92 -21.67 16.10
N THR A 563 26.76 -20.69 15.75
CA THR A 563 26.36 -19.38 15.21
C THR A 563 27.08 -19.09 13.89
N LEU A 564 26.38 -18.47 12.94
CA LEU A 564 26.97 -17.92 11.72
C LEU A 564 26.99 -16.39 11.79
N VAL A 565 28.13 -15.78 11.53
CA VAL A 565 28.26 -14.35 11.28
C VAL A 565 28.20 -14.13 9.77
N VAL A 566 27.16 -13.46 9.28
CA VAL A 566 27.08 -12.97 7.90
C VAL A 566 27.65 -11.56 7.90
N ALA A 567 28.74 -11.34 7.18
CA ALA A 567 29.42 -10.05 7.12
C ALA A 567 29.29 -9.44 5.72
N GLU A 568 28.62 -8.29 5.64
CA GLU A 568 28.35 -7.55 4.40
C GLU A 568 29.13 -6.22 4.37
N GLU A 569 30.47 -6.31 4.36
CA GLU A 569 31.36 -5.13 4.41
C GLU A 569 31.65 -4.50 3.04
N GLY A 570 31.22 -5.15 1.95
CA GLY A 570 31.49 -4.74 0.55
C GLY A 570 32.93 -4.97 0.07
N ALA A 571 33.93 -4.85 0.94
CA ALA A 571 35.31 -5.33 0.75
C ALA A 571 35.58 -6.53 1.68
N THR A 572 36.77 -7.16 1.61
CA THR A 572 37.13 -8.26 2.53
C THR A 572 36.91 -7.85 3.98
N ALA A 573 36.14 -8.66 4.70
CA ALA A 573 35.63 -8.29 6.01
C ALA A 573 36.75 -8.06 7.04
N THR A 574 36.85 -6.84 7.55
CA THR A 574 37.80 -6.39 8.59
C THR A 574 37.20 -6.46 9.99
N GLN A 575 35.89 -6.27 10.13
CA GLN A 575 35.17 -6.26 11.42
C GLN A 575 34.54 -7.62 11.76
N ALA A 576 34.38 -8.52 10.80
CA ALA A 576 33.87 -9.87 11.07
C ALA A 576 34.63 -10.61 12.18
N ARG A 577 35.94 -10.32 12.35
CA ARG A 577 36.74 -10.87 13.46
C ARG A 577 36.27 -10.34 14.82
N THR A 578 35.95 -9.05 14.92
CA THR A 578 35.39 -8.42 16.12
C THR A 578 34.11 -9.13 16.57
N TYR A 579 33.23 -9.46 15.63
CA TYR A 579 32.00 -10.22 15.89
C TYR A 579 32.30 -11.65 16.37
N ALA A 580 33.18 -12.37 15.68
CA ALA A 580 33.55 -13.73 16.04
C ALA A 580 34.20 -13.81 17.45
N ASP A 581 35.09 -12.87 17.78
CA ASP A 581 35.74 -12.79 19.09
C ASP A 581 34.74 -12.42 20.19
N ALA A 582 33.80 -11.51 19.92
CA ALA A 582 32.73 -11.15 20.85
C ALA A 582 31.79 -12.34 21.13
N LEU A 583 31.41 -13.10 20.09
CA LEU A 583 30.62 -14.32 20.24
C LEU A 583 31.36 -15.38 21.07
N LYS A 584 32.65 -15.59 20.81
CA LYS A 584 33.49 -16.50 21.60
C LYS A 584 33.51 -16.11 23.07
N ALA A 585 33.68 -14.83 23.37
CA ALA A 585 33.63 -14.30 24.74
C ALA A 585 32.23 -14.38 25.37
N ALA A 586 31.17 -14.38 24.56
CA ALA A 586 29.79 -14.62 24.99
C ALA A 586 29.48 -16.11 25.23
N GLY A 587 30.37 -17.03 24.87
CA GLY A 587 30.20 -18.47 25.04
C GLY A 587 29.71 -19.20 23.78
N HIS A 588 29.65 -18.52 22.65
CA HIS A 588 29.20 -19.06 21.36
C HIS A 588 30.37 -19.33 20.42
N ARG A 589 30.26 -20.34 19.56
CA ARG A 589 31.28 -20.66 18.57
C ARG A 589 30.80 -20.19 17.22
N ALA A 590 31.48 -19.20 16.65
CA ALA A 590 31.09 -18.56 15.40
C ALA A 590 31.85 -19.12 14.20
N LEU A 591 31.15 -19.21 13.06
CA LEU A 591 31.76 -19.26 11.73
C LEU A 591 31.47 -17.94 11.02
N VAL A 592 32.40 -17.45 10.19
CA VAL A 592 32.21 -16.22 9.41
C VAL A 592 31.89 -16.58 7.96
N TRP A 593 30.85 -15.94 7.42
CA TRP A 593 30.50 -15.90 6.01
C TRP A 593 30.69 -14.47 5.49
N ASP A 594 31.79 -14.23 4.79
CA ASP A 594 32.04 -12.95 4.12
C ASP A 594 31.31 -12.96 2.77
N VAL A 595 30.27 -12.12 2.64
CA VAL A 595 29.42 -12.03 1.45
C VAL A 595 30.22 -11.57 0.23
N ALA A 596 31.21 -10.69 0.40
CA ALA A 596 32.01 -10.17 -0.71
C ALA A 596 32.88 -11.25 -1.36
N THR A 597 33.27 -12.28 -0.61
CA THR A 597 34.13 -13.36 -1.12
C THR A 597 33.39 -14.64 -1.47
N ARG A 598 32.26 -14.92 -0.79
CA ARG A 598 31.52 -16.18 -0.92
C ARG A 598 30.14 -16.04 -1.56
N GLY A 599 29.71 -14.81 -1.86
CA GLY A 599 28.36 -14.51 -2.34
C GLY A 599 27.32 -14.61 -1.23
N VAL A 600 26.04 -14.61 -1.61
CA VAL A 600 24.92 -14.62 -0.69
C VAL A 600 24.74 -16.01 -0.05
N PRO A 601 24.63 -16.13 1.27
CA PRO A 601 24.41 -17.42 1.93
C PRO A 601 22.97 -17.90 1.71
N ASP A 602 22.79 -19.07 1.08
CA ASP A 602 21.47 -19.68 0.87
C ASP A 602 20.79 -20.07 2.20
N ALA A 603 19.49 -19.83 2.32
CA ALA A 603 18.72 -20.06 3.53
C ALA A 603 18.73 -21.53 3.96
N LEU A 604 18.65 -22.48 3.03
CA LEU A 604 18.64 -23.92 3.34
C LEU A 604 20.04 -24.53 3.29
N GLY A 605 20.84 -24.16 2.29
CA GLY A 605 22.19 -24.66 2.09
C GLY A 605 23.16 -24.20 3.18
N VAL A 606 23.00 -22.97 3.67
CA VAL A 606 23.97 -22.32 4.56
C VAL A 606 23.33 -21.94 5.90
N LEU A 607 22.32 -21.07 5.90
CA LEU A 607 21.81 -20.45 7.13
C LEU A 607 21.15 -21.46 8.07
N LYS A 608 20.33 -22.39 7.55
CA LYS A 608 19.58 -23.41 8.31
C LYS A 608 20.45 -24.36 9.13
N HIS A 609 21.75 -24.46 8.84
CA HIS A 609 22.67 -25.21 9.68
C HIS A 609 22.89 -24.56 11.05
N PHE A 610 22.61 -23.27 11.18
CA PHE A 610 22.82 -22.50 12.40
C PHE A 610 21.47 -22.16 13.03
N ARG A 611 21.40 -22.26 14.36
CA ARG A 611 20.18 -21.86 15.09
C ARG A 611 20.05 -20.33 15.16
N THR A 612 21.19 -19.64 15.19
CA THR A 612 21.26 -18.18 15.26
C THR A 612 22.24 -17.68 14.20
N VAL A 613 21.82 -16.64 13.49
CA VAL A 613 22.64 -15.87 12.57
C VAL A 613 22.85 -14.49 13.19
N VAL A 614 24.07 -13.96 13.10
CA VAL A 614 24.39 -12.58 13.40
C VAL A 614 24.75 -11.89 12.09
N HIS A 615 23.97 -10.91 11.68
CA HIS A 615 24.23 -10.15 10.48
C HIS A 615 24.89 -8.82 10.84
N TYR A 616 26.03 -8.58 10.21
CA TYR A 616 26.71 -7.29 10.21
C TYR A 616 26.52 -6.64 8.84
N SER A 617 25.67 -5.62 8.80
CA SER A 617 25.27 -4.91 7.56
C SER A 617 26.24 -3.81 7.12
N GLY A 618 27.30 -3.56 7.89
CA GLY A 618 28.33 -2.57 7.56
C GLY A 618 27.83 -1.11 7.47
N ALA A 619 28.71 -0.22 7.03
CA ALA A 619 28.41 1.22 6.91
C ALA A 619 27.50 1.59 5.72
N LYS A 620 27.33 0.65 4.77
CA LYS A 620 26.49 0.84 3.57
C LYS A 620 25.06 0.30 3.75
N GLY A 621 24.81 -0.43 4.84
CA GLY A 621 23.53 -1.06 5.10
C GLY A 621 23.37 -2.40 4.38
N PRO A 622 22.28 -3.11 4.71
CA PRO A 622 22.04 -4.46 4.23
C PRO A 622 21.70 -4.51 2.73
N GLY A 623 22.25 -5.48 2.01
CA GLY A 623 21.93 -5.72 0.60
C GLY A 623 20.67 -6.57 0.44
N ASN A 624 19.84 -6.24 -0.56
CA ASN A 624 18.58 -6.94 -0.84
C ASN A 624 18.72 -8.48 -0.97
N PRO A 625 19.68 -9.04 -1.74
CA PRO A 625 19.83 -10.49 -1.82
C PRO A 625 20.10 -11.18 -0.48
N VAL A 626 20.88 -10.54 0.40
CA VAL A 626 21.17 -11.05 1.75
C VAL A 626 19.91 -11.00 2.60
N GLN A 627 19.16 -9.89 2.56
CA GLN A 627 17.90 -9.78 3.29
C GLN A 627 16.88 -10.83 2.85
N LEU A 628 16.74 -11.12 1.56
CA LEU A 628 15.79 -12.15 1.09
C LEU A 628 16.14 -13.54 1.64
N GLN A 629 17.43 -13.87 1.79
CA GLN A 629 17.86 -15.12 2.40
C GLN A 629 17.69 -15.13 3.93
N LEU A 630 17.97 -14.01 4.60
CA LEU A 630 17.68 -13.86 6.04
C LEU A 630 16.18 -13.97 6.32
N ARG A 631 15.35 -13.37 5.47
CA ARG A 631 13.88 -13.46 5.49
C ARG A 631 13.41 -14.91 5.33
N ALA A 632 13.93 -15.64 4.36
CA ALA A 632 13.61 -17.06 4.18
C ALA A 632 14.08 -17.92 5.37
N TYR A 633 15.24 -17.63 5.93
CA TYR A 633 15.74 -18.30 7.13
C TYR A 633 14.88 -18.04 8.37
N LEU A 634 14.43 -16.79 8.59
CA LEU A 634 13.48 -16.46 9.65
C LEU A 634 12.12 -17.14 9.43
N ASN A 635 11.63 -17.18 8.19
CA ASN A 635 10.38 -17.88 7.84
C ASN A 635 10.43 -19.38 8.18
N GLU A 636 11.63 -19.96 8.25
CA GLU A 636 11.87 -21.36 8.63
C GLU A 636 12.10 -21.56 10.14
N GLY A 637 11.85 -20.55 10.98
CA GLY A 637 12.06 -20.57 12.43
C GLY A 637 13.51 -20.30 12.86
N GLY A 638 14.31 -19.73 11.96
CA GLY A 638 15.65 -19.22 12.26
C GLY A 638 15.62 -18.03 13.22
N ARG A 639 16.76 -17.73 13.85
CA ARG A 639 16.90 -16.57 14.75
C ARG A 639 17.98 -15.62 14.27
N LEU A 640 17.74 -14.32 14.35
CA LEU A 640 18.62 -13.29 13.82
C LEU A 640 19.00 -12.24 14.87
N ILE A 641 20.27 -11.88 14.92
CA ILE A 641 20.74 -10.63 15.51
C ILE A 641 21.20 -9.76 14.35
N GLU A 642 20.45 -8.71 14.05
CA GLU A 642 20.73 -7.75 12.99
C GLU A 642 21.41 -6.52 13.61
N ALA A 643 22.63 -6.19 13.18
CA ALA A 643 23.41 -5.10 13.77
C ALA A 643 24.07 -4.22 12.70
N GLY A 644 23.83 -2.92 12.81
CA GLY A 644 24.43 -1.88 12.00
C GLY A 644 23.66 -0.57 12.10
N GLU A 645 24.29 0.55 11.77
CA GLU A 645 23.60 1.84 11.84
C GLU A 645 22.39 1.90 10.90
N LEU A 646 22.55 1.37 9.68
CA LEU A 646 21.52 1.37 8.63
C LEU A 646 20.64 0.12 8.62
N ALA A 647 20.77 -0.75 9.63
CA ALA A 647 19.89 -1.91 9.80
C ALA A 647 18.45 -1.46 10.10
N GLY A 648 17.47 -2.29 9.72
CA GLY A 648 16.05 -2.02 10.01
C GLY A 648 15.45 -0.82 9.25
N GLY A 649 16.03 -0.43 8.11
CA GLY A 649 15.46 0.56 7.19
C GLY A 649 14.80 -0.09 5.96
N SER A 650 14.25 0.73 5.06
CA SER A 650 13.71 0.29 3.78
C SER A 650 14.82 -0.15 2.81
N VAL A 651 14.53 -1.14 1.97
CA VAL A 651 15.46 -1.73 1.00
C VAL A 651 14.85 -1.78 -0.39
N ASP A 652 15.65 -1.44 -1.39
CA ASP A 652 15.31 -1.53 -2.81
C ASP A 652 15.29 -3.00 -3.28
N LEU A 653 14.13 -3.45 -3.76
CA LEU A 653 13.93 -4.84 -4.20
C LEU A 653 14.56 -5.17 -5.57
N GLY A 654 15.16 -4.20 -6.25
CA GLY A 654 15.92 -4.37 -7.49
C GLY A 654 15.29 -3.70 -8.72
N ASP A 655 14.07 -3.17 -8.58
CA ASP A 655 13.39 -2.30 -9.56
C ASP A 655 13.44 -0.81 -9.14
N GLY A 656 14.04 -0.54 -7.99
CA GLY A 656 14.14 0.75 -7.33
C GLY A 656 12.92 1.19 -6.57
N THR A 657 12.04 0.26 -6.20
CA THR A 657 10.97 0.45 -5.23
C THR A 657 11.48 0.05 -3.84
N PRO A 658 11.63 0.99 -2.89
CA PRO A 658 11.97 0.64 -1.51
C PRO A 658 10.79 -0.04 -0.81
N SER A 659 11.04 -1.14 -0.11
CA SER A 659 10.10 -1.82 0.79
C SER A 659 10.69 -1.87 2.20
N ASP A 660 9.86 -1.71 3.22
CA ASP A 660 10.20 -1.89 4.62
C ASP A 660 9.57 -3.15 5.24
N ASP A 661 8.92 -4.03 4.46
CA ASP A 661 8.31 -5.29 4.92
C ASP A 661 9.28 -6.11 5.78
N PHE A 662 10.56 -6.21 5.39
CA PHE A 662 11.54 -6.94 6.18
C PHE A 662 11.73 -6.33 7.57
N SER A 663 11.81 -5.01 7.64
CA SER A 663 11.95 -4.27 8.89
C SER A 663 10.69 -4.34 9.75
N GLN A 664 9.52 -4.14 9.14
CA GLN A 664 8.24 -4.10 9.83
C GLN A 664 7.80 -5.49 10.29
N TYR A 665 7.81 -6.48 9.40
CA TYR A 665 7.24 -7.81 9.65
C TYR A 665 8.19 -8.76 10.39
N TYR A 666 9.51 -8.63 10.20
CA TYR A 666 10.49 -9.56 10.78
C TYR A 666 11.35 -8.94 11.88
N LEU A 667 11.73 -7.67 11.74
CA LEU A 667 12.58 -6.99 12.73
C LEU A 667 11.78 -6.22 13.78
N GLY A 668 10.47 -6.01 13.54
CA GLY A 668 9.57 -5.32 14.46
C GLY A 668 9.76 -3.80 14.51
N ALA A 669 10.44 -3.22 13.52
CA ALA A 669 10.66 -1.79 13.39
C ALA A 669 9.69 -1.21 12.36
N TYR A 670 8.75 -0.37 12.80
CA TYR A 670 7.79 0.32 11.93
C TYR A 670 8.44 1.50 11.21
N SER A 671 9.32 2.20 11.91
CA SER A 671 10.04 3.34 11.37
C SER A 671 11.47 3.33 11.88
N ARG A 672 12.36 3.94 11.10
CA ARG A 672 13.77 4.12 11.45
C ARG A 672 14.16 5.56 11.24
N THR A 673 14.71 6.18 12.27
CA THR A 673 15.38 7.48 12.19
C THR A 673 16.85 7.36 12.56
N SER A 674 17.68 8.31 12.10
CA SER A 674 19.09 8.36 12.46
C SER A 674 19.31 9.39 13.57
N THR A 675 20.05 9.02 14.61
CA THR A 675 20.37 9.87 15.76
C THR A 675 21.88 10.08 15.87
N LYS A 676 22.28 11.32 16.18
CA LYS A 676 23.68 11.69 16.46
C LYS A 676 23.92 11.82 17.97
N GLY A 677 25.16 11.65 18.39
CA GLY A 677 25.57 11.89 19.79
C GLY A 677 25.25 10.74 20.75
N ALA A 678 24.93 9.56 20.24
CA ALA A 678 24.85 8.35 21.06
C ALA A 678 26.23 8.06 21.67
N THR A 679 26.31 8.06 23.00
CA THR A 679 27.57 7.81 23.76
C THR A 679 27.53 6.51 24.54
N GLY A 680 26.35 5.89 24.64
CA GLY A 680 26.16 4.61 25.30
C GLY A 680 24.82 4.00 24.94
N PHE A 681 24.63 2.75 25.33
CA PHE A 681 23.41 1.99 25.16
C PHE A 681 23.00 1.37 26.49
N THR A 682 21.76 1.58 26.89
CA THR A 682 21.15 0.91 28.04
C THR A 682 20.03 0.02 27.54
N GLY A 683 20.16 -1.29 27.76
CA GLY A 683 19.17 -2.27 27.34
C GLY A 683 17.91 -2.20 28.21
N THR A 684 16.76 -2.44 27.59
CA THR A 684 15.45 -2.57 28.24
C THR A 684 14.74 -3.83 27.74
N GLY A 685 13.64 -4.24 28.38
CA GLY A 685 12.84 -5.37 27.91
C GLY A 685 13.66 -6.65 27.74
N GLY A 686 13.75 -7.15 26.50
CA GLY A 686 14.55 -8.33 26.16
C GLY A 686 16.05 -8.21 26.48
N LEU A 687 16.59 -6.99 26.52
CA LEU A 687 18.01 -6.71 26.78
C LEU A 687 18.25 -6.05 28.15
N ASP A 688 17.27 -6.09 29.06
CA ASP A 688 17.35 -5.45 30.38
C ASP A 688 18.61 -5.84 31.18
N GLY A 689 19.14 -4.88 31.93
CA GLY A 689 20.37 -5.01 32.72
C GLY A 689 21.67 -4.93 31.92
N LEU A 690 21.63 -4.53 30.65
CA LEU A 690 22.80 -4.20 29.85
C LEU A 690 23.10 -2.70 29.89
N SER A 691 24.37 -2.35 30.04
CA SER A 691 24.88 -1.00 29.78
C SER A 691 26.22 -1.12 29.06
N ALA A 692 26.40 -0.34 28.01
CA ALA A 692 27.61 -0.33 27.19
C ALA A 692 27.95 1.09 26.74
N ALA A 693 29.23 1.46 26.73
CA ALA A 693 29.67 2.68 26.06
C ALA A 693 29.65 2.48 24.53
N LEU A 694 29.37 3.54 23.78
CA LEU A 694 29.40 3.56 22.32
C LEU A 694 30.39 4.61 21.82
N ALA A 695 31.10 4.30 20.74
CA ALA A 695 32.04 5.22 20.08
C ALA A 695 32.21 4.86 18.60
N ASP A 696 32.86 5.75 17.85
CA ASP A 696 33.24 5.52 16.46
C ASP A 696 34.08 4.24 16.31
N ALA A 697 33.86 3.52 15.21
CA ALA A 697 34.68 2.38 14.81
C ALA A 697 35.48 2.67 13.52
N PRO A 698 36.64 2.01 13.31
CA PRO A 698 37.40 2.18 12.09
C PRO A 698 36.57 1.88 10.83
N GLY A 699 36.40 2.87 9.96
CA GLY A 699 35.60 2.78 8.74
C GLY A 699 34.09 2.86 8.94
N ASN A 700 33.62 3.05 10.18
CA ASN A 700 32.20 3.17 10.53
C ASN A 700 31.99 4.17 11.70
N PRO A 701 31.96 5.50 11.43
CA PRO A 701 31.68 6.50 12.46
C PRO A 701 30.27 6.32 13.04
N LEU A 702 30.07 6.60 14.33
CA LEU A 702 28.76 6.50 14.99
C LEU A 702 27.97 7.81 14.81
N ASP A 703 27.60 8.11 13.57
CA ASP A 703 26.94 9.36 13.21
C ASP A 703 25.49 9.18 12.73
N ARG A 704 25.04 7.93 12.58
CA ARG A 704 23.74 7.59 12.01
C ARG A 704 23.04 6.45 12.75
N ALA A 705 23.38 6.25 14.03
CA ALA A 705 22.77 5.27 14.91
C ALA A 705 21.24 5.21 14.73
N GLY A 706 20.71 4.03 14.48
CA GLY A 706 19.29 3.79 14.24
C GLY A 706 18.49 3.88 15.54
N THR A 707 17.46 4.71 15.55
CA THR A 707 16.39 4.69 16.55
C THR A 707 15.08 4.33 15.87
N TYR A 708 14.30 3.46 16.52
CA TYR A 708 13.17 2.79 15.91
C TYR A 708 11.86 3.13 16.62
N GLY A 709 10.82 3.37 15.82
CA GLY A 709 9.43 3.16 16.23
C GLY A 709 9.12 1.66 16.14
N VAL A 710 8.44 1.12 17.15
CA VAL A 710 8.18 -0.32 17.27
C VAL A 710 6.88 -0.64 16.56
N THR A 711 6.84 -1.69 15.72
CA THR A 711 5.62 -2.10 14.99
C THR A 711 4.43 -2.29 15.91
N SER A 712 4.61 -2.86 17.10
CA SER A 712 3.50 -3.03 18.06
C SER A 712 2.97 -1.76 18.72
N ASP A 713 3.67 -0.63 18.59
CA ASP A 713 3.18 0.67 19.06
C ASP A 713 2.21 1.29 18.03
N GLU A 714 2.42 1.02 16.73
CA GLU A 714 1.57 1.50 15.62
C GLU A 714 0.48 0.50 15.22
N LEU A 715 0.82 -0.80 15.24
CA LEU A 715 -0.06 -1.94 14.99
C LEU A 715 -0.20 -2.74 16.29
N PRO A 716 -1.16 -2.40 17.17
CA PRO A 716 -1.25 -3.00 18.49
C PRO A 716 -1.33 -4.53 18.44
N ALA A 717 -0.46 -5.21 19.19
CA ALA A 717 -0.35 -6.68 19.17
C ALA A 717 -1.65 -7.43 19.60
N SER A 718 -2.64 -6.73 20.15
CA SER A 718 -3.99 -7.27 20.39
C SER A 718 -4.79 -7.48 19.11
N SER A 719 -4.58 -6.59 18.13
CA SER A 719 -5.23 -6.62 16.81
C SER A 719 -4.32 -7.28 15.77
N TYR A 720 -3.01 -7.08 15.91
CA TYR A 720 -1.97 -7.55 14.99
C TYR A 720 -0.93 -8.45 15.70
N PRO A 721 -1.35 -9.59 16.26
CA PRO A 721 -0.47 -10.44 17.07
C PRO A 721 0.76 -10.99 16.30
N GLN A 722 0.67 -11.07 14.96
CA GLN A 722 1.76 -11.48 14.08
C GLN A 722 2.94 -10.49 14.09
N PHE A 723 2.70 -9.21 14.38
CA PHE A 723 3.73 -8.16 14.40
C PHE A 723 4.19 -7.81 15.82
N ARG A 724 4.04 -8.76 16.75
CA ARG A 724 4.44 -8.56 18.15
C ARG A 724 5.93 -8.24 18.23
N SER A 725 6.23 -7.02 18.67
CA SER A 725 7.57 -6.49 18.86
C SER A 725 7.63 -5.61 20.10
N ALA A 726 8.84 -5.38 20.61
CA ALA A 726 9.05 -4.57 21.80
C ALA A 726 10.36 -3.80 21.71
N GLY A 727 10.35 -2.57 22.19
CA GLY A 727 11.55 -1.76 22.37
C GLY A 727 12.51 -2.37 23.39
N ALA A 728 13.79 -2.47 23.01
CA ALA A 728 14.78 -3.26 23.73
C ALA A 728 16.02 -2.48 24.19
N GLY A 729 16.01 -1.16 24.03
CA GLY A 729 17.01 -0.32 24.69
C GLY A 729 16.99 1.11 24.21
N ARG A 730 17.77 1.96 24.87
CA ARG A 730 17.86 3.39 24.59
C ARG A 730 19.32 3.83 24.56
N PHE A 731 19.59 4.88 23.81
CA PHE A 731 20.90 5.50 23.81
C PHE A 731 21.06 6.47 24.99
N ALA A 732 22.27 6.50 25.56
CA ALA A 732 22.72 7.54 26.47
C ALA A 732 23.33 8.70 25.67
N GLY A 733 23.25 9.91 26.23
CA GLY A 733 23.65 11.13 25.52
C GLY A 733 22.60 11.60 24.50
N THR A 734 21.49 10.87 24.37
CA THR A 734 20.34 11.22 23.54
C THR A 734 19.13 11.42 24.45
N VAL A 735 18.34 12.45 24.19
CA VAL A 735 17.00 12.59 24.77
C VAL A 735 16.00 11.94 23.84
N ASN A 736 15.00 11.23 24.39
CA ASN A 736 13.83 10.89 23.58
C ASN A 736 13.19 12.22 23.18
N PRO A 737 13.19 12.58 21.89
CA PRO A 737 12.65 13.85 21.48
C PRO A 737 11.18 14.00 21.90
N TYR A 738 10.39 12.92 21.96
CA TYR A 738 8.94 12.96 22.18
C TYR A 738 8.47 12.78 23.64
N GLY A 739 9.35 12.98 24.62
CA GLY A 739 9.00 13.03 26.06
C GLY A 739 8.81 14.45 26.60
N PRO A 740 8.18 14.66 27.78
CA PRO A 740 8.08 15.99 28.41
C PRO A 740 9.44 16.69 28.52
N TYR A 741 9.45 18.01 28.35
CA TYR A 741 10.68 18.79 28.47
C TYR A 741 11.11 18.89 29.94
N ALA A 742 10.16 19.18 30.82
CA ALA A 742 10.32 19.21 32.26
C ALA A 742 9.24 18.38 32.95
N GLY A 743 9.49 18.00 34.21
CA GLY A 743 8.54 17.25 35.02
C GLY A 743 8.01 15.97 34.38
N SER A 744 6.69 15.76 34.40
CA SER A 744 6.03 14.49 34.06
C SER A 744 4.87 14.61 33.08
N GLY A 745 4.49 15.83 32.72
CA GLY A 745 3.39 16.12 31.81
C GLY A 745 3.81 17.08 30.72
N MET A 746 3.12 17.01 29.58
CA MET A 746 3.16 17.99 28.52
C MET A 746 1.79 18.05 27.85
N ALA A 747 1.47 19.13 27.17
CA ALA A 747 0.34 19.15 26.26
C ALA A 747 0.79 18.62 24.89
N ALA A 748 -0.04 17.81 24.23
CA ALA A 748 0.27 17.31 22.90
C ALA A 748 -0.95 17.23 21.99
N ALA A 749 -0.70 17.56 20.73
CA ALA A 749 -1.56 17.30 19.59
C ALA A 749 -0.83 16.33 18.66
N VAL A 750 -1.15 15.03 18.77
CA VAL A 750 -0.64 14.01 17.84
C VAL A 750 -1.18 14.25 16.44
N HIS A 751 -0.45 13.87 15.41
CA HIS A 751 -0.94 14.03 14.04
C HIS A 751 -2.19 13.18 13.77
N THR A 752 -3.13 13.78 13.06
CA THR A 752 -4.24 13.13 12.35
C THR A 752 -4.47 13.99 11.12
N ASP A 753 -4.65 13.35 9.97
CA ASP A 753 -5.14 13.99 8.75
C ASP A 753 -6.37 14.87 9.06
N ASP A 754 -6.49 15.96 8.31
CA ASP A 754 -7.69 16.80 8.24
C ASP A 754 -8.04 17.58 9.53
N ALA A 755 -7.05 18.09 10.28
CA ALA A 755 -7.26 18.55 11.65
C ALA A 755 -6.70 19.93 11.98
N TYR A 756 -7.56 20.78 12.54
CA TYR A 756 -7.19 22.05 13.18
C TYR A 756 -7.40 21.96 14.70
N LYS A 757 -6.32 21.78 15.45
CA LYS A 757 -6.33 21.47 16.89
C LYS A 757 -5.87 22.69 17.66
N ARG A 758 -6.62 23.18 18.63
CA ARG A 758 -6.31 24.46 19.33
C ARG A 758 -6.25 24.29 20.84
N LEU A 759 -5.08 24.58 21.41
CA LEU A 759 -4.88 24.69 22.86
C LEU A 759 -4.95 26.15 23.26
N THR A 760 -6.03 26.54 23.93
CA THR A 760 -6.40 27.96 24.11
C THR A 760 -6.34 28.40 25.57
N ARG A 761 -5.93 29.65 25.83
CA ARG A 761 -5.89 30.27 27.16
C ARG A 761 -6.18 31.77 27.08
N THR A 762 -7.01 32.26 27.99
CA THR A 762 -7.24 33.69 28.20
C THR A 762 -6.27 34.27 29.23
N ILE A 763 -5.67 35.41 28.93
CA ILE A 763 -4.71 36.12 29.78
C ILE A 763 -5.19 37.55 30.03
N ASP A 764 -5.21 37.97 31.29
CA ASP A 764 -5.54 39.34 31.70
C ASP A 764 -4.27 40.21 31.75
N LEU A 765 -4.14 41.15 30.81
CA LEU A 765 -3.07 42.15 30.76
C LEU A 765 -3.57 43.56 31.11
N THR A 766 -4.76 43.72 31.70
CA THR A 766 -5.35 45.04 32.01
C THR A 766 -4.49 45.88 32.95
N GLY A 767 -3.72 45.25 33.83
CA GLY A 767 -2.76 45.89 34.73
C GLY A 767 -1.32 45.96 34.21
N VAL A 768 -1.05 45.53 32.98
CA VAL A 768 0.30 45.42 32.40
C VAL A 768 0.50 46.48 31.33
N THR A 769 1.66 47.13 31.32
CA THR A 769 2.03 48.12 30.29
C THR A 769 2.94 47.50 29.23
N ALA A 770 2.98 48.07 28.03
CA ALA A 770 3.90 47.62 26.99
C ALA A 770 5.38 47.76 27.39
N ALA A 771 5.71 48.65 28.35
CA ALA A 771 7.05 48.78 28.89
C ALA A 771 7.49 47.54 29.71
N ASP A 772 6.52 46.78 30.22
CA ASP A 772 6.76 45.51 30.89
C ASP A 772 7.06 44.37 29.90
N ARG A 773 6.97 44.60 28.58
CA ARG A 773 7.26 43.61 27.52
C ARG A 773 6.62 42.24 27.81
N PRO A 774 5.28 42.17 28.00
CA PRO A 774 4.62 40.90 28.27
C PRO A 774 4.87 39.92 27.13
N ALA A 775 5.19 38.66 27.43
CA ALA A 775 5.43 37.63 26.43
C ALA A 775 4.96 36.24 26.89
N LEU A 776 4.50 35.41 25.95
CA LEU A 776 4.32 33.98 26.18
C LEU A 776 5.64 33.26 25.90
N SER A 777 6.24 32.65 26.92
CA SER A 777 7.44 31.83 26.80
C SER A 777 7.06 30.36 27.01
N THR A 778 7.41 29.47 26.08
CA THR A 778 7.07 28.03 26.18
C THR A 778 8.14 27.17 25.53
N ARG A 779 8.17 25.89 25.91
CA ARG A 779 8.94 24.84 25.24
C ARG A 779 8.03 24.19 24.22
N LEU A 780 8.38 24.27 22.94
CA LEU A 780 7.66 23.60 21.87
C LEU A 780 8.56 22.56 21.19
N LEU A 781 7.96 21.42 20.86
CA LEU A 781 8.49 20.50 19.86
C LEU A 781 7.45 20.40 18.77
N TRP A 782 7.89 20.49 17.52
CA TRP A 782 7.03 20.25 16.38
C TRP A 782 7.73 19.23 15.48
N ASP A 783 7.05 18.13 15.20
CA ASP A 783 7.42 17.15 14.19
C ASP A 783 6.23 17.05 13.26
N THR A 784 6.27 17.91 12.25
CA THR A 784 5.16 18.23 11.36
C THR A 784 5.64 18.04 9.93
N GLU A 785 4.73 17.84 9.00
CA GLU A 785 5.11 17.81 7.60
C GLU A 785 5.74 19.17 7.17
N PRO A 786 6.97 19.19 6.61
CA PRO A 786 7.68 20.46 6.37
C PRO A 786 7.09 21.34 5.26
N GLY A 787 6.55 22.50 5.64
CA GLY A 787 5.94 23.51 4.76
C GLY A 787 4.42 23.42 4.68
N TYR A 788 3.82 22.52 5.45
CA TYR A 788 2.67 21.76 5.00
C TYR A 788 1.65 21.59 6.11
N ASP A 789 2.05 20.88 7.16
CA ASP A 789 1.47 21.01 8.48
C ASP A 789 2.10 22.22 9.21
N HIS A 790 1.31 22.91 10.03
CA HIS A 790 1.77 24.12 10.72
C HIS A 790 1.40 24.15 12.19
N ALA A 791 2.37 24.45 13.04
CA ALA A 791 2.11 24.92 14.39
C ALA A 791 2.11 26.45 14.41
N VAL A 792 1.07 27.06 14.97
CA VAL A 792 0.92 28.52 15.06
C VAL A 792 0.57 28.95 16.48
N VAL A 793 0.93 30.17 16.84
CA VAL A 793 0.42 30.82 18.07
C VAL A 793 -0.49 31.96 17.65
N GLU A 794 -1.79 31.73 17.75
CA GLU A 794 -2.85 32.69 17.43
C GLU A 794 -3.14 33.57 18.64
N ALA A 795 -3.50 34.84 18.41
CA ALA A 795 -3.86 35.80 19.43
C ALA A 795 -4.97 36.74 18.95
N HIS A 796 -5.88 37.11 19.86
CA HIS A 796 -6.87 38.17 19.63
C HIS A 796 -7.34 38.80 20.95
N THR A 797 -7.86 40.02 20.90
CA THR A 797 -8.51 40.66 22.05
C THR A 797 -9.84 39.96 22.33
N VAL A 798 -10.09 39.58 23.60
CA VAL A 798 -11.35 38.88 23.96
C VAL A 798 -12.56 39.71 23.55
N GLY A 799 -13.45 39.11 22.75
CA GLY A 799 -14.66 39.75 22.24
C GLY A 799 -14.46 40.62 20.98
N ALA A 800 -13.25 40.68 20.43
CA ALA A 800 -12.94 41.34 19.16
C ALA A 800 -12.56 40.31 18.08
N ASP A 801 -12.71 40.73 16.82
CA ASP A 801 -12.33 39.96 15.63
C ASP A 801 -10.98 40.45 15.06
N ASP A 802 -9.96 40.56 15.92
CA ASP A 802 -8.62 41.08 15.59
C ASP A 802 -7.55 39.98 15.60
N TRP A 803 -7.91 38.80 15.11
CA TRP A 803 -7.06 37.61 15.09
C TRP A 803 -5.76 37.84 14.29
N THR A 804 -4.62 37.48 14.88
CA THR A 804 -3.32 37.33 14.20
C THR A 804 -2.57 36.09 14.68
N THR A 805 -1.57 35.62 13.94
CA THR A 805 -0.54 34.72 14.48
C THR A 805 0.71 35.52 14.86
N LEU A 806 1.39 35.12 15.93
CA LEU A 806 2.50 35.86 16.52
C LEU A 806 3.86 35.37 16.00
N PRO A 807 4.81 36.29 15.68
CA PRO A 807 6.18 35.91 15.41
C PRO A 807 6.91 35.51 16.70
N GLU A 808 7.74 34.48 16.60
CA GLU A 808 8.66 34.07 17.66
C GLU A 808 9.92 34.97 17.65
N ALA A 809 10.34 35.39 18.84
CA ALA A 809 11.37 36.41 19.05
C ALA A 809 12.76 36.07 18.49
N SER A 810 13.12 34.79 18.41
CA SER A 810 14.40 34.29 17.86
C SER A 810 14.30 33.95 16.37
N GLY A 811 13.14 34.17 15.75
CA GLY A 811 12.88 33.91 14.34
C GLY A 811 12.62 32.45 14.01
N ALA A 812 12.19 31.63 14.98
CA ALA A 812 11.79 30.24 14.73
C ALA A 812 10.58 30.16 13.79
N THR A 813 9.55 30.97 14.06
CA THR A 813 8.42 31.11 13.13
C THR A 813 8.85 31.82 11.85
N LYS A 814 8.29 31.38 10.72
CA LYS A 814 8.47 32.03 9.44
C LYS A 814 7.15 32.62 8.96
N THR A 815 7.25 33.71 8.20
CA THR A 815 6.14 34.27 7.42
C THR A 815 5.93 33.55 6.09
N ALA A 816 6.72 32.49 5.83
CA ALA A 816 6.47 31.60 4.71
C ALA A 816 5.06 31.02 4.86
N VAL A 817 4.22 31.30 3.87
CA VAL A 817 2.85 30.79 3.81
C VAL A 817 2.87 29.27 3.60
N PRO A 818 1.84 28.54 4.05
CA PRO A 818 1.71 27.11 3.78
C PRO A 818 1.88 26.83 2.29
N ALA A 819 2.52 25.72 1.93
CA ALA A 819 2.90 25.51 0.54
C ALA A 819 1.71 25.19 -0.40
N GLU A 820 0.54 24.77 0.09
CA GLU A 820 -0.71 24.86 -0.70
C GLU A 820 -1.56 26.08 -0.37
N CYS A 821 -1.10 27.04 0.44
CA CYS A 821 -1.87 28.26 0.62
C CYS A 821 -2.14 28.92 -0.75
N GLY A 822 -1.17 28.91 -1.67
CA GLY A 822 -1.36 29.39 -3.05
C GLY A 822 -2.32 28.55 -3.90
N GLY A 823 -2.54 27.27 -3.57
CA GLY A 823 -3.55 26.41 -4.20
C GLY A 823 -4.94 26.54 -3.59
N GLY A 824 -5.08 27.25 -2.46
CA GLY A 824 -6.34 27.56 -1.80
C GLY A 824 -6.93 26.45 -0.93
N PHE A 825 -6.33 25.28 -0.90
CA PHE A 825 -6.88 24.14 -0.19
C PHE A 825 -6.83 24.22 1.32
N LEU A 826 -5.68 24.51 1.93
CA LEU A 826 -5.62 24.60 3.41
C LEU A 826 -6.60 25.67 3.90
N ILE A 827 -6.83 26.71 3.09
CA ILE A 827 -7.83 27.75 3.35
C ILE A 827 -9.28 27.27 3.05
N GLY A 828 -9.47 26.34 2.11
CA GLY A 828 -10.76 25.72 1.81
C GLY A 828 -11.19 24.75 2.88
N GLU A 829 -10.29 23.86 3.28
CA GLU A 829 -10.40 22.91 4.38
C GLU A 829 -10.46 23.62 5.73
N HIS A 830 -9.68 24.68 5.93
CA HIS A 830 -9.69 25.48 7.14
C HIS A 830 -9.97 26.96 6.83
N PRO A 831 -11.23 27.33 6.57
CA PRO A 831 -11.64 28.71 6.27
C PRO A 831 -11.21 29.74 7.30
N TRP A 832 -10.98 29.32 8.54
CA TRP A 832 -10.47 30.17 9.62
C TRP A 832 -9.10 30.80 9.30
N LEU A 833 -8.27 30.14 8.49
CA LEU A 833 -6.96 30.68 8.10
C LEU A 833 -7.04 31.99 7.31
N LYS A 834 -8.22 32.36 6.78
CA LYS A 834 -8.45 33.66 6.10
C LYS A 834 -8.19 34.87 6.99
N HIS A 835 -8.19 34.70 8.32
CA HIS A 835 -7.75 35.73 9.26
C HIS A 835 -6.29 36.12 9.09
N TYR A 836 -5.43 35.17 8.69
CA TYR A 836 -3.97 35.31 8.65
C TYR A 836 -3.39 35.26 7.23
N LEU A 837 -4.11 34.64 6.31
CA LEU A 837 -3.68 34.37 4.95
C LEU A 837 -4.70 34.91 3.94
N THR A 838 -4.21 35.58 2.91
CA THR A 838 -5.05 36.05 1.79
C THR A 838 -4.67 35.29 0.54
N LEU A 839 -5.61 34.52 0.00
CA LEU A 839 -5.51 33.93 -1.33
C LEU A 839 -5.92 34.96 -2.40
N SER A 840 -5.09 35.15 -3.42
CA SER A 840 -5.38 36.01 -4.57
C SER A 840 -4.88 35.34 -5.86
N GLY A 841 -5.80 34.68 -6.58
CA GLY A 841 -5.42 33.78 -7.67
C GLY A 841 -4.66 32.57 -7.11
N ASN A 842 -3.51 32.24 -7.70
CA ASN A 842 -2.64 31.13 -7.23
C ASN A 842 -1.54 31.59 -6.26
N ALA A 843 -1.62 32.83 -5.76
CA ALA A 843 -0.65 33.40 -4.82
C ALA A 843 -1.30 33.60 -3.46
N CYS A 844 -0.54 33.33 -2.39
CA CYS A 844 -0.98 33.52 -1.03
C CYS A 844 -0.08 34.52 -0.31
N ALA A 845 -0.69 35.51 0.34
CA ALA A 845 0.00 36.50 1.15
C ALA A 845 -0.07 36.11 2.64
N ALA A 846 1.02 36.36 3.36
CA ALA A 846 1.16 36.14 4.80
C ALA A 846 0.39 37.17 5.66
N SER A 847 -0.72 37.68 5.14
CA SER A 847 -1.62 38.63 5.78
C SER A 847 -3.05 38.31 5.36
N GLY A 848 -3.98 38.26 6.31
CA GLY A 848 -5.39 37.94 6.09
C GLY A 848 -6.30 39.13 6.37
N THR A 849 -7.58 38.83 6.63
CA THR A 849 -8.60 39.84 6.90
C THR A 849 -8.34 40.66 8.15
N THR A 850 -7.66 40.08 9.16
CA THR A 850 -7.51 40.70 10.49
C THR A 850 -6.06 40.76 10.97
N GLY A 851 -5.17 39.87 10.49
CA GLY A 851 -3.80 39.78 11.00
C GLY A 851 -2.79 39.19 10.03
N THR A 852 -1.65 38.76 10.57
CA THR A 852 -0.51 38.23 9.80
C THR A 852 -0.23 36.77 10.12
N TRP A 853 0.44 36.08 9.19
CA TRP A 853 0.85 34.69 9.28
C TRP A 853 2.31 34.53 9.75
N ASN A 854 2.50 33.71 10.78
CA ASN A 854 3.75 33.29 11.38
C ASN A 854 3.56 31.86 11.87
N SER A 855 4.34 30.91 11.34
CA SER A 855 4.19 29.49 11.68
C SER A 855 5.52 28.76 11.87
N LEU A 856 5.45 27.66 12.60
CA LEU A 856 6.48 26.63 12.73
C LEU A 856 6.07 25.45 11.86
N THR A 857 7.04 24.81 11.22
CA THR A 857 6.79 23.64 10.36
C THR A 857 8.07 22.80 10.22
N GLY A 858 7.93 21.55 9.77
CA GLY A 858 9.00 20.55 9.71
C GLY A 858 9.29 19.89 11.04
N SER A 859 10.50 19.36 11.20
CA SER A 859 10.97 18.77 12.45
C SER A 859 11.89 19.73 13.21
N SER A 860 11.58 20.00 14.47
CA SER A 860 12.41 20.79 15.36
C SER A 860 13.62 20.03 15.91
N ALA A 861 13.73 18.73 15.58
CA ALA A 861 14.75 17.81 16.08
C ALA A 861 14.88 17.79 17.62
N GLY A 862 13.74 17.94 18.31
CA GLY A 862 13.65 18.02 19.77
C GLY A 862 13.04 19.34 20.28
N TRP A 863 13.06 19.53 21.60
CA TRP A 863 12.47 20.71 22.26
C TRP A 863 13.22 22.01 21.97
N GLN A 864 12.46 23.05 21.64
CA GLN A 864 12.94 24.42 21.43
C GLN A 864 12.31 25.37 22.46
N GLN A 865 13.09 26.30 23.00
CA GLN A 865 12.54 27.44 23.75
C GLN A 865 12.05 28.47 22.75
N VAL A 866 10.77 28.84 22.83
CA VAL A 866 10.16 29.87 21.99
C VAL A 866 9.53 30.96 22.85
N SER A 867 9.50 32.19 22.35
CA SER A 867 8.90 33.34 23.03
C SER A 867 8.13 34.23 22.06
N PHE A 868 6.90 34.63 22.43
CA PHE A 868 5.99 35.42 21.60
C PHE A 868 5.60 36.73 22.32
N ASP A 869 5.83 37.88 21.67
CA ASP A 869 5.55 39.20 22.25
C ASP A 869 4.04 39.50 22.30
N LEU A 870 3.57 39.93 23.48
CA LEU A 870 2.17 40.29 23.77
C LEU A 870 2.01 41.79 24.04
N SER A 871 3.05 42.61 23.85
CA SER A 871 3.03 44.04 24.16
C SER A 871 1.90 44.81 23.48
N ALA A 872 1.47 44.37 22.30
CA ALA A 872 0.33 44.94 21.56
C ALA A 872 -1.02 44.82 22.29
N TYR A 873 -1.12 43.88 23.24
CA TYR A 873 -2.33 43.60 24.03
C TYR A 873 -2.25 44.14 25.47
N ALA A 874 -1.20 44.90 25.80
CA ALA A 874 -1.06 45.54 27.10
C ALA A 874 -2.30 46.42 27.41
N GLY A 875 -2.84 46.31 28.63
CA GLY A 875 -4.06 46.98 29.05
C GLY A 875 -5.37 46.29 28.62
N ARG A 876 -5.32 45.09 28.02
CA ARG A 876 -6.50 44.33 27.57
C ARG A 876 -6.49 42.88 28.06
N THR A 877 -7.60 42.18 27.87
CA THR A 877 -7.65 40.72 28.00
C THR A 877 -7.46 40.09 26.61
N VAL A 878 -6.52 39.15 26.49
CA VAL A 878 -6.16 38.48 25.23
C VAL A 878 -6.44 36.98 25.33
N GLU A 879 -6.96 36.36 24.28
CA GLU A 879 -6.99 34.91 24.16
C GLU A 879 -5.89 34.45 23.20
N LEU A 880 -5.12 33.45 23.63
CA LEU A 880 -4.05 32.83 22.87
C LEU A 880 -4.41 31.39 22.52
N SER A 881 -4.02 30.92 21.34
CA SER A 881 -4.14 29.51 20.94
C SER A 881 -2.81 28.99 20.41
N ILE A 882 -2.28 27.92 21.01
CA ILE A 882 -1.23 27.11 20.37
C ILE A 882 -1.96 26.09 19.51
N SER A 883 -1.80 26.20 18.20
CA SER A 883 -2.64 25.46 17.27
C SER A 883 -1.79 24.61 16.35
N TYR A 884 -2.26 23.39 16.09
CA TYR A 884 -1.69 22.50 15.10
C TYR A 884 -2.70 22.34 13.97
N VAL A 885 -2.31 22.76 12.79
CA VAL A 885 -3.13 22.84 11.59
C VAL A 885 -2.54 21.87 10.59
N THR A 886 -3.24 20.78 10.30
CA THR A 886 -2.78 19.74 9.39
C THR A 886 -3.56 19.79 8.10
N ASP A 887 -2.91 19.38 7.03
CA ASP A 887 -3.62 18.99 5.83
C ASP A 887 -4.04 17.51 5.95
N PRO A 888 -4.74 16.94 4.96
CA PRO A 888 -4.83 15.50 4.89
C PRO A 888 -3.35 15.00 4.77
N GLY A 889 -2.91 13.88 5.35
CA GLY A 889 -1.70 13.18 4.87
C GLY A 889 -0.75 12.66 5.89
N SER A 890 0.47 12.38 5.46
CA SER A 890 1.50 11.97 6.39
C SER A 890 2.07 13.18 7.11
N GLY A 891 1.61 13.45 8.32
CA GLY A 891 2.38 14.30 9.22
C GLY A 891 3.55 13.59 9.87
N GLY A 892 4.34 14.38 10.61
CA GLY A 892 5.21 13.84 11.64
C GLY A 892 4.41 13.44 12.89
N HIS A 893 5.09 13.31 14.02
CA HIS A 893 4.43 12.86 15.27
C HIS A 893 3.46 13.89 15.88
N GLY A 894 3.51 15.16 15.47
CA GLY A 894 2.62 16.24 15.91
C GLY A 894 3.32 17.38 16.65
N VAL A 895 2.56 18.12 17.45
CA VAL A 895 3.05 19.30 18.20
C VAL A 895 2.91 19.07 19.70
N LEU A 896 3.99 19.35 20.43
CA LEU A 896 4.09 19.20 21.88
C LEU A 896 4.41 20.57 22.51
N ALA A 897 3.82 20.85 23.67
CA ALA A 897 4.03 22.08 24.43
C ALA A 897 4.25 21.79 25.91
N ASP A 898 5.18 22.53 26.52
CA ASP A 898 5.55 22.42 27.92
C ASP A 898 6.05 23.78 28.48
N ASP A 899 6.11 23.92 29.80
CA ASP A 899 6.59 25.12 30.54
C ASP A 899 6.01 26.46 30.02
N ALA A 900 4.72 26.48 29.66
CA ALA A 900 4.05 27.66 29.08
C ALA A 900 3.83 28.75 30.14
N SER A 901 4.58 29.84 30.06
CA SER A 901 4.67 30.89 31.08
C SER A 901 4.40 32.29 30.53
N LEU A 902 3.78 33.15 31.34
CA LEU A 902 3.69 34.58 31.06
C LEU A 902 4.90 35.28 31.66
N VAL A 903 5.64 36.02 30.85
CA VAL A 903 6.79 36.83 31.30
C VAL A 903 6.39 38.30 31.26
N THR A 904 6.59 39.03 32.35
CA THR A 904 6.42 40.50 32.42
C THR A 904 7.65 41.11 33.11
N GLY A 905 8.41 41.91 32.37
CA GLY A 905 9.69 42.46 32.79
C GLY A 905 10.71 41.34 32.98
N THR A 906 11.24 41.21 34.19
CA THR A 906 12.11 40.09 34.59
C THR A 906 11.35 39.01 35.37
N THR A 907 10.02 39.12 35.49
CA THR A 907 9.22 38.21 36.31
C THR A 907 8.54 37.18 35.42
N VAL A 908 8.74 35.90 35.72
CA VAL A 908 7.97 34.78 35.15
C VAL A 908 6.78 34.51 36.07
N ARG A 909 5.58 34.42 35.50
CA ARG A 909 4.31 34.19 36.22
C ARG A 909 3.46 33.18 35.47
N ASP A 910 2.55 32.57 36.20
CA ASP A 910 1.50 31.68 35.68
C ASP A 910 2.00 30.59 34.72
N THR A 911 3.16 30.02 35.05
CA THR A 911 3.77 28.88 34.38
C THR A 911 2.88 27.65 34.50
N GLU A 912 2.55 27.07 33.35
CA GLU A 912 1.88 25.78 33.24
C GLU A 912 2.83 24.76 32.59
N GLY A 913 3.26 23.77 33.39
CA GLY A 913 4.03 22.61 32.92
C GLY A 913 3.15 21.40 32.60
N PHE A 914 1.82 21.55 32.61
CA PHE A 914 0.86 20.49 32.27
C PHE A 914 0.98 19.23 33.14
N GLU A 915 1.40 19.40 34.40
CA GLU A 915 1.75 18.28 35.27
C GLU A 915 0.55 17.45 35.73
N SER A 916 -0.60 18.09 35.91
CA SER A 916 -1.82 17.43 36.42
C SER A 916 -3.02 17.54 35.48
N SER A 917 -3.04 18.54 34.61
CA SER A 917 -4.10 18.79 33.63
C SER A 917 -3.60 19.75 32.54
N LEU A 918 -4.47 20.21 31.65
CA LEU A 918 -4.15 21.35 30.77
C LEU A 918 -4.11 22.70 31.53
N GLY A 919 -4.49 22.70 32.81
CA GLY A 919 -4.41 23.86 33.69
C GLY A 919 -5.32 24.99 33.25
N ALA A 920 -4.74 26.19 33.08
CA ALA A 920 -5.44 27.35 32.53
C ALA A 920 -5.68 27.26 31.01
N TRP A 921 -5.16 26.23 30.34
CA TRP A 921 -5.39 25.97 28.92
C TRP A 921 -6.53 24.97 28.71
N LYS A 922 -7.22 25.06 27.57
CA LYS A 922 -8.29 24.15 27.15
C LYS A 922 -8.16 23.77 25.68
N ALA A 923 -8.44 22.51 25.35
CA ALA A 923 -8.62 22.07 23.97
C ALA A 923 -9.97 22.62 23.46
N ALA A 924 -9.93 23.55 22.50
CA ALA A 924 -11.12 24.26 22.03
C ALA A 924 -11.78 23.62 20.80
N GLY A 925 -11.20 22.55 20.26
CA GLY A 925 -11.64 21.97 18.99
C GLY A 925 -11.32 22.86 17.78
N PRO A 926 -11.70 22.37 16.59
CA PRO A 926 -11.50 23.10 15.35
C PRO A 926 -12.29 24.41 15.33
N PRO A 927 -11.77 25.47 14.70
CA PRO A 927 -12.55 26.67 14.43
C PRO A 927 -13.71 26.38 13.46
N PRO A 928 -14.73 27.25 13.42
CA PRO A 928 -15.84 27.13 12.48
C PRO A 928 -15.37 26.95 11.03
N GLY A 929 -15.91 25.91 10.37
CA GLY A 929 -15.62 25.59 8.97
C GLY A 929 -14.50 24.58 8.75
N SER A 930 -13.76 24.19 9.79
CA SER A 930 -12.76 23.11 9.71
C SER A 930 -13.38 21.73 10.01
N PRO A 931 -12.82 20.61 9.48
CA PRO A 931 -13.30 19.26 9.77
C PRO A 931 -13.23 18.91 11.26
N ALA A 932 -14.00 17.89 11.66
CA ALA A 932 -14.07 17.44 13.04
C ALA A 932 -12.77 16.74 13.46
N VAL A 933 -12.20 17.16 14.59
CA VAL A 933 -10.96 16.58 15.11
C VAL A 933 -11.25 15.27 15.87
N LEU A 934 -10.71 14.15 15.38
CA LEU A 934 -10.83 12.83 16.02
C LEU A 934 -9.97 12.68 17.30
N LYS A 935 -8.82 13.37 17.36
CA LYS A 935 -7.89 13.41 18.51
C LYS A 935 -7.36 14.82 18.71
N ASP A 936 -7.89 15.56 19.68
CA ASP A 936 -7.49 16.96 19.97
C ASP A 936 -6.35 17.02 21.02
N TRP A 937 -5.92 18.23 21.38
CA TRP A 937 -4.93 18.48 22.42
C TRP A 937 -5.31 17.80 23.72
N THR A 938 -4.36 17.04 24.27
CA THR A 938 -4.52 16.40 25.57
C THR A 938 -3.25 16.53 26.38
N ARG A 939 -3.40 16.49 27.71
CA ARG A 939 -2.27 16.28 28.61
C ARG A 939 -1.78 14.85 28.43
N THR A 940 -0.48 14.69 28.25
CA THR A 940 0.19 13.39 28.11
C THR A 940 1.52 13.36 28.85
N GLY A 941 2.01 12.17 29.18
CA GLY A 941 3.44 11.96 29.43
C GLY A 941 4.17 11.74 28.09
N THR A 942 5.25 10.96 28.08
CA THR A 942 5.91 10.58 26.82
C THR A 942 4.95 9.84 25.88
N LEU A 943 4.82 10.33 24.64
CA LEU A 943 3.92 9.75 23.63
C LEU A 943 4.58 8.62 22.87
N PHE A 944 5.66 8.94 22.16
CA PHE A 944 6.36 7.99 21.30
C PHE A 944 7.65 7.57 21.97
N GLN A 945 7.84 6.27 22.12
CA GLN A 945 9.08 5.74 22.63
C GLN A 945 9.93 5.32 21.45
N THR A 946 11.05 6.00 21.23
CA THR A 946 12.06 5.53 20.30
C THR A 946 13.05 4.64 21.02
N TYR A 947 13.48 3.58 20.35
CA TYR A 947 14.41 2.62 20.93
C TYR A 947 15.66 2.47 20.05
N GLY A 948 16.83 2.35 20.67
CA GLY A 948 18.08 2.02 19.96
C GLY A 948 18.19 0.53 19.59
N ALA A 949 17.22 -0.26 20.03
CA ALA A 949 17.10 -1.68 19.71
C ALA A 949 15.63 -2.12 19.75
N VAL A 950 15.29 -3.12 18.94
CA VAL A 950 13.97 -3.77 18.94
C VAL A 950 14.15 -5.27 19.07
N THR A 951 13.22 -5.93 19.77
CA THR A 951 13.17 -7.38 19.87
C THR A 951 11.82 -7.89 19.39
N THR A 952 11.85 -8.99 18.64
CA THR A 952 10.69 -9.84 18.37
C THR A 952 10.91 -11.21 19.04
N ARG A 953 10.06 -12.19 18.74
CA ARG A 953 10.29 -13.58 19.17
C ARG A 953 11.60 -14.15 18.59
N ASP A 954 11.92 -13.80 17.35
CA ASP A 954 12.98 -14.46 16.57
C ASP A 954 14.12 -13.51 16.19
N THR A 955 14.00 -12.21 16.48
CA THR A 955 14.98 -11.20 16.08
C THR A 955 15.37 -10.26 17.21
N VAL A 956 16.64 -9.83 17.17
CA VAL A 956 17.16 -8.67 17.91
C VAL A 956 17.75 -7.71 16.88
N LEU A 957 17.16 -6.53 16.75
CA LEU A 957 17.66 -5.45 15.91
C LEU A 957 18.40 -4.44 16.78
N LEU A 958 19.64 -4.11 16.40
CA LEU A 958 20.47 -3.10 17.04
C LEU A 958 20.76 -1.97 16.04
N GLY A 959 20.46 -0.73 16.43
CA GLY A 959 20.73 0.47 15.60
C GLY A 959 22.19 0.90 15.57
N PHE A 960 23.11 0.01 15.92
CA PHE A 960 24.54 0.25 15.94
C PHE A 960 25.27 -1.06 15.67
N GLY A 961 26.49 -0.97 15.16
CA GLY A 961 27.37 -2.11 14.97
C GLY A 961 28.00 -2.58 16.27
N ILE A 962 28.29 -3.87 16.40
CA ILE A 962 28.94 -4.43 17.61
C ILE A 962 30.37 -3.88 17.74
N GLU A 963 31.01 -3.53 16.63
CA GLU A 963 32.31 -2.86 16.56
C GLU A 963 32.31 -1.46 17.18
N GLN A 964 31.14 -0.81 17.29
CA GLN A 964 30.99 0.51 17.90
C GLN A 964 30.88 0.44 19.43
N VAL A 965 30.88 -0.76 20.03
CA VAL A 965 31.03 -0.97 21.47
C VAL A 965 32.51 -1.19 21.78
N PRO A 966 33.24 -0.24 22.41
CA PRO A 966 34.71 -0.33 22.51
C PRO A 966 35.20 -1.45 23.44
N SER A 967 34.48 -1.70 24.53
CA SER A 967 34.82 -2.72 25.53
C SER A 967 34.50 -4.13 25.01
N ALA A 968 35.51 -5.01 24.99
CA ALA A 968 35.33 -6.41 24.65
C ALA A 968 34.39 -7.15 25.63
N ALA A 969 34.42 -6.77 26.90
CA ALA A 969 33.54 -7.34 27.92
C ALA A 969 32.07 -6.94 27.67
N ASP A 970 31.84 -5.70 27.24
CA ASP A 970 30.50 -5.17 26.98
C ASP A 970 29.93 -5.77 25.69
N ARG A 971 30.76 -5.93 24.64
CA ARG A 971 30.38 -6.69 23.43
C ARG A 971 29.89 -8.10 23.77
N ALA A 972 30.63 -8.80 24.63
CA ALA A 972 30.27 -10.14 25.07
C ALA A 972 28.98 -10.13 25.93
N ALA A 973 28.79 -9.12 26.78
CA ALA A 973 27.59 -8.97 27.59
C ALA A 973 26.34 -8.68 26.74
N LEU A 974 26.46 -7.78 25.75
CA LEU A 974 25.42 -7.47 24.76
C LEU A 974 24.97 -8.74 24.03
N LEU A 975 25.92 -9.51 23.49
CA LEU A 975 25.60 -10.75 22.79
C LEU A 975 24.96 -11.80 23.71
N ARG A 976 25.47 -12.01 24.95
CA ARG A 976 24.81 -12.90 25.91
C ARG A 976 23.34 -12.53 26.15
N LYS A 977 23.05 -11.23 26.27
CA LYS A 977 21.69 -10.72 26.44
C LYS A 977 20.83 -10.91 25.19
N ALA A 978 21.36 -10.60 24.02
CA ALA A 978 20.67 -10.83 22.74
C ALA A 978 20.29 -12.31 22.55
N PHE A 979 21.23 -13.23 22.79
CA PHE A 979 20.95 -14.67 22.74
C PHE A 979 19.93 -15.12 23.79
N THR A 980 19.97 -14.53 25.00
CA THR A 980 18.98 -14.80 26.04
C THR A 980 17.59 -14.33 25.61
N SER A 981 17.48 -13.16 24.96
CA SER A 981 16.22 -12.61 24.46
C SER A 981 15.59 -13.53 23.41
N LEU A 982 16.40 -14.03 22.47
CA LEU A 982 15.97 -14.99 21.46
C LEU A 982 15.58 -16.35 22.08
N GLY A 983 16.13 -16.70 23.24
CA GLY A 983 15.94 -17.98 23.94
C GLY A 983 14.63 -18.14 24.72
N ARG A 984 13.82 -17.08 24.81
CA ARG A 984 12.63 -17.01 25.68
C ARG A 984 11.36 -17.56 25.03
#